data_AF-A0A3D4CWC6-F1
#
_entry.id   AF-A0A3D4CWC6-F1
#
_cell.length_a   1.000
_cell.length_b   1.000
_cell.length_c   1.000
_cell.angle_alpha   90.00
_cell.angle_beta   90.00
_cell.angle_gamma   90.00
#
_symmetry.space_group_name_H-M   'P 1'
#
loop_
_entity.id
_entity.type
_entity.pdbx_description
1 polymer ?
#
loop_
_entity_poly.entity_id
_entity_poly.type
_entity_poly.pdbx_seq_one_letter_code
_entity_poly.pdbx_strand_id
1 'polypeptide(L)'
;MAATCAYMPLKASIMLFLVGSILLNAASNAAVTSSDTRAQFDSLLKPLFAQHCIKCHGGEKTKGKVNLKEITSFGHLQTNPKLLKELVEAVDSYDMPPEGEPEIPDDRRDELVASLKAMLREAAEVNPEDQRVQIRRLNRFQYNNTVRDLFRLNRDIFALPEKLMTRHSNYLDPDSRKMPEKVEVACHSLSPPAGMREVKSFPKDLRAYHGYDNQANQLSLSPLLLDSFLRLSVSIIESPDFNEETVGIWNDFFREPKEGNLREEIRARLKNFLLLAFRSAIEDDTLDRYTDYTFAKIGQGLSFTEAMKRAASATLSSPRFLLRYGSTSAGKDLFVVASNLSFFLWNSGPDLELLHLAGSGELARIEVFKQACNRMMEDARIERFLDAFPSQWMQLENLLGATPDPKLARLFNVDKSSPASVQMILEPLLLFDAMFLEDRPVIELIAPRFSYQSEFLHTWYNSDLEPPAIDAKAILSRNKSNDEKRAALKAAIQSREAELTKLLSPVKARLLKARRKGGKPVNLDPVAAWEFNNNLRDSVGSLHLKSHGKIVLEEGTVTLKSSYLQSPPLSFDLKERTLEVWGMVHNIDQDGGGFMGVQGPGDFFDTIVLGERKRRHWISGSNRFARTKDFPESTPEMKPDQKIHLAMVYDTNGSVTLYRNGMPYGKPYRTSLATFPKGRSSIIFGVRHLPAGGGRYLDVSLARARLYSRALSAEEVAGSAGGLYVTESEVAKALTPAQRDRRSTLVREIEQARNSFDNVPANTD
;
A
#
# COMPACT_ATOMS: atom_id res chain seq x y z
N MET A 1 -15.66 -19.46 41.22
CA MET A 1 -14.68 -18.35 41.01
C MET A 1 -14.83 -17.67 39.63
N ALA A 2 -15.40 -18.34 38.62
CA ALA A 2 -15.59 -17.82 37.25
C ALA A 2 -16.54 -16.60 37.15
N ALA A 3 -17.64 -16.58 37.89
CA ALA A 3 -18.60 -15.45 37.87
C ALA A 3 -18.00 -14.13 38.40
N THR A 4 -17.05 -14.19 39.35
CA THR A 4 -16.34 -13.01 39.88
C THR A 4 -15.28 -12.47 38.94
N CYS A 5 -14.67 -13.31 38.07
CA CYS A 5 -13.69 -12.86 37.07
C CYS A 5 -14.34 -12.12 35.90
N ALA A 6 -15.56 -12.48 35.49
CA ALA A 6 -16.23 -11.88 34.33
C ALA A 6 -16.49 -10.37 34.48
N TYR A 7 -16.74 -9.90 35.71
CA TYR A 7 -16.98 -8.49 36.03
C TYR A 7 -15.72 -7.76 36.48
N MET A 8 -14.58 -8.44 36.50
CA MET A 8 -13.34 -7.85 36.97
C MET A 8 -12.77 -6.92 35.88
N PRO A 9 -12.23 -5.74 36.25
CA PRO A 9 -11.56 -4.85 35.30
C PRO A 9 -10.41 -5.55 34.57
N LEU A 10 -10.14 -5.15 33.32
CA LEU A 10 -9.12 -5.80 32.49
C LEU A 10 -7.72 -5.70 33.13
N LYS A 11 -7.31 -4.53 33.64
CA LYS A 11 -6.00 -4.36 34.30
C LYS A 11 -5.91 -5.18 35.58
N ALA A 12 -6.99 -5.24 36.35
CA ALA A 12 -7.06 -6.08 37.54
C ALA A 12 -6.91 -7.57 37.19
N SER A 13 -7.52 -8.02 36.09
CA SER A 13 -7.41 -9.39 35.59
C SER A 13 -5.99 -9.73 35.13
N ILE A 14 -5.33 -8.82 34.40
CA ILE A 14 -3.91 -8.92 34.02
C ILE A 14 -3.04 -9.01 35.28
N MET A 15 -3.26 -8.13 36.26
CA MET A 15 -2.52 -8.14 37.51
C MET A 15 -2.70 -9.45 38.28
N LEU A 16 -3.92 -9.97 38.36
CA LEU A 16 -4.20 -11.25 39.02
C LEU A 16 -3.47 -12.41 38.34
N PHE A 17 -3.44 -12.43 37.01
CA PHE A 17 -2.69 -13.43 36.24
C PHE A 17 -1.17 -13.36 36.49
N LEU A 18 -0.60 -12.14 36.48
CA LEU A 18 0.82 -11.91 36.72
C LEU A 18 1.24 -12.28 38.15
N VAL A 19 0.45 -11.87 39.14
CA VAL A 19 0.68 -12.19 40.55
C VAL A 19 0.48 -13.69 40.81
N GLY A 20 -0.56 -14.30 40.24
CA GLY A 20 -0.81 -15.73 40.35
C GLY A 20 0.35 -16.56 39.79
N SER A 21 0.93 -16.11 38.67
CA SER A 21 2.11 -16.74 38.06
C SER A 21 3.35 -16.67 38.97
N ILE A 22 3.52 -15.59 39.74
CA ILE A 22 4.61 -15.49 40.74
C ILE A 22 4.32 -16.28 42.01
N LEU A 23 3.09 -16.26 42.50
CA LEU A 23 2.72 -17.02 43.69
C LEU A 23 2.80 -18.53 43.42
N LEU A 24 2.46 -19.02 42.22
CA LEU A 24 2.73 -20.42 41.85
C LEU A 24 4.23 -20.76 41.86
N ASN A 25 5.09 -19.80 41.51
CA ASN A 25 6.54 -19.96 41.52
C ASN A 25 7.17 -19.82 42.93
N ALA A 26 6.53 -19.06 43.83
CA ALA A 26 6.96 -18.91 45.23
C ALA A 26 6.35 -19.99 46.16
N ALA A 27 5.19 -20.55 45.79
CA ALA A 27 4.49 -21.61 46.51
C ALA A 27 5.15 -22.99 46.40
N SER A 28 6.30 -23.09 45.73
CA SER A 28 7.24 -24.22 45.93
C SER A 28 7.72 -24.33 47.40
N ASN A 29 7.39 -23.36 48.26
CA ASN A 29 7.61 -23.43 49.71
C ASN A 29 6.35 -23.75 50.54
N ALA A 30 5.15 -23.81 49.95
CA ALA A 30 3.96 -24.28 50.66
C ALA A 30 3.76 -25.76 50.34
N ALA A 31 4.44 -26.62 51.10
CA ALA A 31 4.32 -28.06 50.99
C ALA A 31 2.86 -28.51 51.18
N VAL A 32 2.15 -28.72 50.08
CA VAL A 32 1.12 -29.77 50.04
C VAL A 32 1.92 -31.06 50.11
N THR A 33 1.91 -31.70 51.27
CA THR A 33 2.68 -32.92 51.49
C THR A 33 2.12 -34.03 50.58
N SER A 34 2.98 -34.95 50.12
CA SER A 34 2.58 -36.13 49.33
C SER A 34 1.52 -37.00 50.00
N SER A 35 1.31 -36.83 51.31
CA SER A 35 0.22 -37.45 52.06
C SER A 35 -1.17 -36.86 51.75
N ASP A 36 -1.25 -35.57 51.41
CA ASP A 36 -2.51 -34.85 51.14
C ASP A 36 -3.04 -35.16 49.73
N THR A 37 -2.17 -35.16 48.71
CA THR A 37 -2.53 -35.57 47.34
C THR A 37 -2.98 -37.03 47.28
N ARG A 38 -2.30 -37.94 47.99
CA ARG A 38 -2.73 -39.35 48.10
C ARG A 38 -4.11 -39.47 48.76
N ALA A 39 -4.38 -38.72 49.83
CA ALA A 39 -5.68 -38.72 50.49
C ALA A 39 -6.79 -38.16 49.58
N GLN A 40 -6.50 -37.11 48.81
CA GLN A 40 -7.43 -36.54 47.82
C GLN A 40 -7.70 -37.51 46.66
N PHE A 41 -6.72 -38.29 46.23
CA PHE A 41 -6.95 -39.33 45.23
C PHE A 41 -8.01 -40.35 45.68
N ASP A 42 -7.86 -40.87 46.90
CA ASP A 42 -8.74 -41.91 47.44
C ASP A 42 -10.13 -41.38 47.82
N SER A 43 -10.22 -40.17 48.38
CA SER A 43 -11.47 -39.59 48.90
C SER A 43 -12.29 -38.79 47.87
N LEU A 44 -11.66 -38.23 46.84
CA LEU A 44 -12.30 -37.36 45.84
C LEU A 44 -12.26 -37.94 44.43
N LEU A 45 -11.05 -38.14 43.86
CA LEU A 45 -10.91 -38.53 42.45
C LEU A 45 -11.49 -39.91 42.17
N LYS A 46 -11.20 -40.90 43.01
CA LYS A 46 -11.61 -42.29 42.78
C LYS A 46 -13.15 -42.45 42.80
N PRO A 47 -13.91 -41.86 43.75
CA PRO A 47 -15.37 -41.81 43.67
C PRO A 47 -15.88 -41.07 42.43
N LEU A 48 -15.32 -39.91 42.09
CA LEU A 48 -15.77 -39.12 40.93
C LEU A 48 -15.53 -39.84 39.60
N PHE A 49 -14.38 -40.49 39.44
CA PHE A 49 -14.10 -41.32 38.27
C PHE A 49 -15.10 -42.47 38.15
N ALA A 50 -15.42 -43.14 39.26
CA ALA A 50 -16.41 -44.21 39.26
C ALA A 50 -17.81 -43.72 38.89
N GLN A 51 -18.20 -42.53 39.37
CA GLN A 51 -19.54 -41.98 39.15
C GLN A 51 -19.72 -41.37 37.75
N HIS A 52 -18.71 -40.65 37.23
CA HIS A 52 -18.87 -39.83 36.03
C HIS A 52 -17.97 -40.23 34.85
N CYS A 53 -16.86 -40.96 35.06
CA CYS A 53 -15.84 -41.13 34.01
C CYS A 53 -15.70 -42.57 33.50
N ILE A 54 -15.76 -43.58 34.38
CA ILE A 54 -15.46 -44.99 34.06
C ILE A 54 -16.47 -45.60 33.07
N LYS A 55 -17.70 -45.08 32.99
CA LYS A 55 -18.72 -45.52 32.01
C LYS A 55 -18.23 -45.40 30.56
N CYS A 56 -17.44 -44.36 30.26
CA CYS A 56 -16.93 -44.03 28.93
C CYS A 56 -15.41 -44.26 28.77
N HIS A 57 -14.67 -44.26 29.87
CA HIS A 57 -13.21 -44.42 29.95
C HIS A 57 -12.81 -45.59 30.86
N GLY A 58 -13.46 -46.74 30.71
CA GLY A 58 -13.25 -47.92 31.55
C GLY A 58 -13.58 -49.24 30.87
N GLY A 59 -12.70 -50.23 31.04
CA GLY A 59 -12.93 -51.59 30.54
C GLY A 59 -12.96 -51.67 29.01
N GLU A 60 -14.05 -52.19 28.43
CA GLU A 60 -14.21 -52.31 26.97
C GLU A 60 -14.50 -50.97 26.26
N LYS A 61 -14.87 -49.92 27.02
CA LYS A 61 -15.13 -48.58 26.48
C LYS A 61 -13.98 -47.64 26.87
N THR A 62 -13.09 -47.38 25.94
CA THR A 62 -11.91 -46.50 26.12
C THR A 62 -11.97 -45.32 25.16
N LYS A 63 -13.00 -44.48 25.28
CA LYS A 63 -13.08 -43.25 24.49
C LYS A 63 -11.81 -42.42 24.71
N GLY A 64 -11.31 -41.79 23.64
CA GLY A 64 -10.05 -41.04 23.70
C GLY A 64 -8.80 -41.88 23.99
N LYS A 65 -8.87 -43.22 23.93
CA LYS A 65 -7.78 -44.15 24.29
C LYS A 65 -7.33 -44.05 25.76
N VAL A 66 -8.21 -43.58 26.64
CA VAL A 66 -7.96 -43.47 28.09
C VAL A 66 -8.77 -44.54 28.82
N ASN A 67 -8.10 -45.30 29.72
CA ASN A 67 -8.72 -46.30 30.58
C ASN A 67 -8.48 -45.99 32.05
N LEU A 68 -9.40 -45.23 32.67
CA LEU A 68 -9.32 -44.83 34.08
C LEU A 68 -9.52 -46.00 35.04
N LYS A 69 -10.04 -47.14 34.57
CA LYS A 69 -10.18 -48.35 35.39
C LYS A 69 -8.84 -48.99 35.76
N GLU A 70 -7.80 -48.76 34.95
CA GLU A 70 -6.43 -49.22 35.22
C GLU A 70 -5.70 -48.35 36.26
N ILE A 71 -6.28 -47.19 36.58
CA ILE A 71 -5.75 -46.27 37.59
C ILE A 71 -6.27 -46.68 38.97
N THR A 72 -5.59 -47.64 39.59
CA THR A 72 -5.99 -48.20 40.89
C THR A 72 -5.36 -47.50 42.08
N SER A 73 -4.31 -46.69 41.87
CA SER A 73 -3.58 -45.97 42.91
C SER A 73 -3.06 -44.61 42.42
N PHE A 74 -2.81 -43.70 43.37
CA PHE A 74 -2.13 -42.42 43.11
C PHE A 74 -0.80 -42.60 42.36
N GLY A 75 -0.05 -43.67 42.67
CA GLY A 75 1.23 -43.95 42.02
C GLY A 75 1.13 -44.18 40.51
N HIS A 76 -0.01 -44.67 40.00
CA HIS A 76 -0.23 -44.81 38.55
C HIS A 76 -0.44 -43.47 37.85
N LEU A 77 -1.06 -42.49 38.53
CA LEU A 77 -1.19 -41.13 37.99
C LEU A 77 0.14 -40.38 38.08
N GLN A 78 0.86 -40.54 39.19
CA GLN A 78 2.14 -39.86 39.42
C GLN A 78 3.20 -40.22 38.38
N THR A 79 3.18 -41.45 37.86
CA THR A 79 4.09 -41.89 36.78
C THR A 79 3.60 -41.53 35.37
N ASN A 80 2.42 -40.93 35.24
CA ASN A 80 1.81 -40.57 33.94
C ASN A 80 1.35 -39.10 33.90
N PRO A 81 2.28 -38.13 33.93
CA PRO A 81 1.96 -36.70 33.93
C PRO A 81 1.19 -36.26 32.68
N LYS A 82 1.39 -36.95 31.55
CA LYS A 82 0.62 -36.68 30.31
C LYS A 82 -0.87 -36.95 30.51
N LEU A 83 -1.24 -38.08 31.12
CA LEU A 83 -2.64 -38.40 31.42
C LEU A 83 -3.23 -37.40 32.42
N LEU A 84 -2.48 -37.00 33.45
CA LEU A 84 -2.92 -35.97 34.40
C LEU A 84 -3.23 -34.64 33.68
N LYS A 85 -2.38 -34.23 32.74
CA LYS A 85 -2.60 -33.04 31.92
C LYS A 85 -3.87 -33.16 31.06
N GLU A 86 -4.05 -34.28 30.36
CA GLU A 86 -5.24 -34.54 29.53
C GLU A 86 -6.53 -34.52 30.37
N LEU A 87 -6.49 -35.06 31.61
CA LEU A 87 -7.63 -35.02 32.54
C LEU A 87 -7.94 -33.61 33.03
N VAL A 88 -6.92 -32.82 33.36
CA VAL A 88 -7.11 -31.40 33.70
C VAL A 88 -7.77 -30.67 32.54
N GLU A 89 -7.21 -30.79 31.33
CA GLU A 89 -7.72 -30.09 30.14
C GLU A 89 -9.17 -30.46 29.86
N ALA A 90 -9.53 -31.75 29.83
CA ALA A 90 -10.89 -32.20 29.51
C ALA A 90 -11.95 -31.84 30.56
N VAL A 91 -11.57 -31.75 31.84
CA VAL A 91 -12.50 -31.38 32.91
C VAL A 91 -12.63 -29.86 33.05
N ASP A 92 -11.52 -29.11 32.91
CA ASP A 92 -11.47 -27.64 33.00
C ASP A 92 -12.14 -26.97 31.79
N SER A 93 -12.10 -27.61 30.61
CA SER A 93 -12.76 -27.13 29.37
C SER A 93 -14.25 -27.45 29.27
N TYR A 94 -14.83 -28.18 30.25
CA TYR A 94 -16.19 -28.72 30.18
C TYR A 94 -16.43 -29.74 29.06
N ASP A 95 -15.38 -30.28 28.42
CA ASP A 95 -15.53 -31.36 27.43
C ASP A 95 -16.02 -32.67 28.05
N MET A 96 -15.80 -32.84 29.36
CA MET A 96 -16.25 -33.99 30.14
C MET A 96 -17.07 -33.56 31.37
N PRO A 97 -18.20 -34.23 31.66
CA PRO A 97 -18.81 -35.32 30.89
C PRO A 97 -19.42 -34.85 29.56
N PRO A 98 -19.53 -35.71 28.53
CA PRO A 98 -20.07 -35.34 27.23
C PRO A 98 -21.57 -35.04 27.29
N GLU A 99 -22.08 -34.35 26.27
CA GLU A 99 -23.48 -33.98 26.15
C GLU A 99 -24.41 -35.20 26.32
N GLY A 100 -25.38 -35.09 27.24
CA GLY A 100 -26.34 -36.16 27.58
C GLY A 100 -25.93 -37.07 28.75
N GLU A 101 -24.74 -36.92 29.32
CA GLU A 101 -24.33 -37.58 30.58
C GLU A 101 -24.55 -36.67 31.81
N PRO A 102 -24.67 -37.23 33.03
CA PRO A 102 -24.84 -36.41 34.24
C PRO A 102 -23.65 -35.47 34.48
N GLU A 103 -23.92 -34.18 34.54
CA GLU A 103 -22.92 -33.14 34.80
C GLU A 103 -22.26 -33.29 36.18
N ILE A 104 -21.02 -32.81 36.27
CA ILE A 104 -20.31 -32.63 37.53
C ILE A 104 -20.67 -31.22 38.04
N PRO A 105 -21.22 -31.07 39.25
CA PRO A 105 -21.48 -29.75 39.86
C PRO A 105 -20.22 -28.87 39.88
N ASP A 106 -20.37 -27.56 39.63
CA ASP A 106 -19.26 -26.62 39.47
C ASP A 106 -18.29 -26.61 40.67
N ASP A 107 -18.81 -26.70 41.89
CA ASP A 107 -18.01 -26.77 43.12
C ASP A 107 -17.12 -28.02 43.16
N ARG A 108 -17.69 -29.17 42.77
CA ARG A 108 -16.97 -30.45 42.71
C ARG A 108 -16.01 -30.52 41.53
N ARG A 109 -16.32 -29.84 40.41
CA ARG A 109 -15.43 -29.69 39.26
C ARG A 109 -14.22 -28.83 39.64
N ASP A 110 -14.44 -27.68 40.27
CA ASP A 110 -13.38 -26.79 40.76
C ASP A 110 -12.44 -27.55 41.72
N GLU A 111 -13.02 -28.33 42.66
CA GLU A 111 -12.28 -29.18 43.60
C GLU A 111 -11.45 -30.26 42.87
N LEU A 112 -12.06 -30.97 41.91
CA LEU A 112 -11.41 -32.00 41.10
C LEU A 112 -10.24 -31.43 40.28
N VAL A 113 -10.46 -30.30 39.61
CA VAL A 113 -9.43 -29.61 38.81
C VAL A 113 -8.28 -29.15 39.70
N ALA A 114 -8.58 -28.59 40.88
CA ALA A 114 -7.55 -28.17 41.84
C ALA A 114 -6.69 -29.36 42.30
N SER A 115 -7.31 -30.48 42.66
CA SER A 115 -6.62 -31.72 43.05
C SER A 115 -5.79 -32.29 41.91
N LEU A 116 -6.32 -32.40 40.69
CA LEU A 116 -5.56 -32.87 39.51
C LEU A 116 -4.35 -31.96 39.22
N LYS A 117 -4.52 -30.62 39.31
CA LYS A 117 -3.42 -29.65 39.16
C LYS A 117 -2.37 -29.79 40.28
N ALA A 118 -2.75 -30.16 41.50
CA ALA A 118 -1.81 -30.46 42.59
C ALA A 118 -1.01 -31.74 42.32
N MET A 119 -1.70 -32.82 41.90
CA MET A 119 -1.06 -34.09 41.54
C MET A 119 -0.13 -33.97 40.33
N LEU A 120 -0.51 -33.16 39.32
CA LEU A 120 0.34 -32.89 38.16
C LEU A 120 1.62 -32.15 38.56
N ARG A 121 1.54 -31.20 39.51
CA ARG A 121 2.71 -30.52 40.06
C ARG A 121 3.66 -31.51 40.75
N GLU A 122 3.13 -32.38 41.61
CA GLU A 122 3.93 -33.41 42.28
C GLU A 122 4.55 -34.41 41.27
N ALA A 123 3.80 -34.84 40.26
CA ALA A 123 4.31 -35.71 39.20
C ALA A 123 5.45 -35.04 38.38
N ALA A 124 5.36 -33.72 38.15
CA ALA A 124 6.38 -32.94 37.46
C ALA A 124 7.66 -32.71 38.29
N GLU A 125 7.58 -32.78 39.63
CA GLU A 125 8.74 -32.74 40.51
C GLU A 125 9.52 -34.07 40.51
N VAL A 126 8.83 -35.19 40.37
CA VAL A 126 9.42 -36.55 40.43
C VAL A 126 10.05 -36.99 39.11
N ASN A 127 9.71 -36.35 37.98
CA ASN A 127 10.20 -36.74 36.65
C ASN A 127 10.98 -35.60 35.96
N PRO A 128 12.29 -35.42 36.25
CA PRO A 128 13.09 -34.30 35.75
C PRO A 128 13.28 -34.26 34.24
N GLU A 129 13.05 -35.38 33.53
CA GLU A 129 13.19 -35.43 32.06
C GLU A 129 12.19 -34.52 31.32
N ASP A 130 11.06 -34.16 31.95
CA ASP A 130 10.07 -33.22 31.41
C ASP A 130 10.37 -31.75 31.79
N GLN A 131 11.36 -31.50 32.67
CA GLN A 131 11.84 -30.16 33.05
C GLN A 131 12.89 -29.62 32.07
N ARG A 132 12.78 -29.93 30.78
CA ARG A 132 13.70 -29.40 29.78
C ARG A 132 13.60 -27.87 29.76
N VAL A 133 14.74 -27.20 29.89
CA VAL A 133 14.91 -25.75 29.63
C VAL A 133 14.24 -25.45 28.29
N GLN A 134 13.07 -24.82 28.32
CA GLN A 134 12.42 -24.36 27.10
C GLN A 134 13.16 -23.13 26.61
N ILE A 135 14.16 -23.36 25.76
CA ILE A 135 14.85 -22.32 25.02
C ILE A 135 13.89 -21.80 23.96
N ARG A 136 13.62 -20.50 23.98
CA ARG A 136 12.83 -19.82 22.95
C ARG A 136 13.64 -18.67 22.39
N ARG A 137 13.73 -18.56 21.06
CA ARG A 137 14.31 -17.36 20.44
C ARG A 137 13.32 -16.19 20.50
N LEU A 138 13.81 -14.98 20.27
CA LEU A 138 12.95 -13.85 19.96
C LEU A 138 12.22 -14.12 18.63
N ASN A 139 10.91 -13.89 18.62
CA ASN A 139 10.17 -13.80 17.37
C ASN A 139 10.46 -12.46 16.66
N ARG A 140 9.96 -12.29 15.43
CA ARG A 140 10.23 -11.13 14.59
C ARG A 140 9.80 -9.81 15.23
N PHE A 141 8.63 -9.77 15.84
CA PHE A 141 8.11 -8.58 16.50
C PHE A 141 8.92 -8.25 17.77
N GLN A 142 9.26 -9.27 18.55
CA GLN A 142 10.12 -9.19 19.74
C GLN A 142 11.53 -8.72 19.43
N TYR A 143 12.15 -9.28 18.38
CA TYR A 143 13.50 -8.90 17.97
C TYR A 143 13.53 -7.44 17.55
N ASN A 144 12.56 -7.00 16.73
CA ASN A 144 12.44 -5.61 16.33
C ASN A 144 12.33 -4.69 17.56
N ASN A 145 11.38 -4.96 18.45
CA ASN A 145 11.16 -4.13 19.64
C ASN A 145 12.36 -4.12 20.59
N THR A 146 13.00 -5.27 20.80
CA THR A 146 14.16 -5.41 21.69
C THR A 146 15.34 -4.60 21.18
N VAL A 147 15.64 -4.66 19.89
CA VAL A 147 16.72 -3.87 19.31
C VAL A 147 16.35 -2.38 19.27
N ARG A 148 15.10 -2.03 18.97
CA ARG A 148 14.61 -0.65 19.07
C ARG A 148 14.81 -0.08 20.47
N ASP A 149 14.46 -0.81 21.52
CA ASP A 149 14.62 -0.33 22.90
C ASP A 149 16.08 -0.29 23.33
N LEU A 150 16.88 -1.31 22.96
CA LEU A 150 18.29 -1.40 23.31
C LEU A 150 19.08 -0.19 22.79
N PHE A 151 18.79 0.26 21.57
CA PHE A 151 19.45 1.41 20.95
C PHE A 151 18.64 2.72 21.02
N ARG A 152 17.43 2.67 21.57
CA ARG A 152 16.43 3.77 21.55
C ARG A 152 16.19 4.29 20.12
N LEU A 153 15.91 3.38 19.19
CA LEU A 153 15.63 3.70 17.79
C LEU A 153 14.27 4.37 17.61
N ASN A 154 14.25 5.45 16.85
CA ASN A 154 13.03 6.16 16.48
C ASN A 154 12.24 5.52 15.31
N ARG A 155 12.65 4.34 14.85
CA ARG A 155 12.06 3.65 13.68
C ARG A 155 12.15 2.14 13.82
N ASP A 156 11.36 1.44 13.02
CA ASP A 156 11.46 0.00 12.87
C ASP A 156 12.67 -0.43 12.06
N ILE A 157 13.19 -1.62 12.37
CA ILE A 157 14.38 -2.18 11.77
C ILE A 157 14.06 -2.73 10.38
N PHE A 158 12.87 -3.32 10.26
CA PHE A 158 12.34 -3.86 9.02
C PHE A 158 10.82 -3.68 9.00
N ALA A 159 10.21 -3.86 7.83
CA ALA A 159 8.75 -3.81 7.68
C ALA A 159 8.06 -4.87 8.54
N LEU A 160 6.90 -4.53 9.13
CA LEU A 160 6.14 -5.40 10.03
C LEU A 160 4.69 -5.56 9.54
N PRO A 161 4.43 -6.37 8.49
CA PRO A 161 3.07 -6.65 8.04
C PRO A 161 2.19 -7.31 9.12
N GLU A 162 2.81 -7.90 10.15
CA GLU A 162 2.14 -8.50 11.30
C GLU A 162 1.54 -7.48 12.27
N LYS A 163 2.00 -6.22 12.24
CA LYS A 163 1.40 -5.14 13.04
C LYS A 163 0.11 -4.69 12.35
N LEU A 164 -1.03 -5.12 12.91
CA LEU A 164 -2.35 -4.92 12.32
C LEU A 164 -2.92 -3.50 12.54
N MET A 165 -2.46 -2.77 13.54
CA MET A 165 -2.93 -1.42 13.85
C MET A 165 -1.76 -0.49 14.15
N THR A 166 -1.75 0.66 13.50
CA THR A 166 -0.85 1.78 13.76
C THR A 166 -1.69 2.93 14.31
N ARG A 167 -1.29 3.47 15.46
CA ARG A 167 -1.95 4.62 16.10
C ARG A 167 -1.22 5.90 15.69
N HIS A 168 -1.97 6.91 15.24
CA HIS A 168 -1.40 8.22 14.88
C HIS A 168 -1.56 9.26 15.99
N SER A 169 -2.34 8.93 17.04
CA SER A 169 -2.57 9.77 18.21
C SER A 169 -2.14 9.03 19.48
N ASN A 170 -1.55 9.75 20.43
CA ASN A 170 -1.08 9.19 21.71
C ASN A 170 -2.20 9.17 22.76
N TYR A 171 -3.30 8.46 22.48
CA TYR A 171 -4.41 8.35 23.44
C TYR A 171 -4.21 7.24 24.49
N LEU A 172 -3.17 6.41 24.34
CA LEU A 172 -2.76 5.44 25.36
C LEU A 172 -1.97 6.09 26.50
N ASP A 173 -1.84 7.41 26.49
CA ASP A 173 -1.24 8.18 27.57
C ASP A 173 -1.98 7.91 28.91
N PRO A 174 -1.25 7.62 30.00
CA PRO A 174 -1.83 7.36 31.32
C PRO A 174 -2.78 8.46 31.83
N ASP A 175 -2.58 9.71 31.40
CA ASP A 175 -3.40 10.85 31.81
C ASP A 175 -4.76 10.88 31.09
N SER A 176 -4.86 10.30 29.89
CA SER A 176 -6.10 10.32 29.08
C SER A 176 -7.22 9.55 29.77
N ARG A 177 -6.92 8.39 30.38
CA ARG A 177 -7.83 7.43 31.08
C ARG A 177 -9.13 7.04 30.37
N LYS A 178 -9.37 7.57 29.17
CA LYS A 178 -10.57 7.40 28.37
C LYS A 178 -10.22 7.50 26.90
N MET A 179 -10.88 6.69 26.09
CA MET A 179 -10.73 6.77 24.65
C MET A 179 -11.38 8.05 24.10
N PRO A 180 -10.73 8.71 23.14
CA PRO A 180 -11.34 9.82 22.39
C PRO A 180 -12.58 9.36 21.61
N GLU A 181 -13.51 10.29 21.36
CA GLU A 181 -14.66 10.03 20.46
C GLU A 181 -14.23 9.76 19.01
N LYS A 182 -13.09 10.30 18.61
CA LYS A 182 -12.49 10.10 17.28
C LYS A 182 -11.01 9.81 17.42
N VAL A 183 -10.54 8.79 16.71
CA VAL A 183 -9.14 8.37 16.69
C VAL A 183 -8.67 8.21 15.25
N GLU A 184 -7.38 8.44 15.02
CA GLU A 184 -6.74 8.18 13.74
C GLU A 184 -5.84 6.94 13.88
N VAL A 185 -6.24 5.87 13.19
CA VAL A 185 -5.55 4.59 13.15
C VAL A 185 -5.54 4.02 11.74
N ALA A 186 -4.55 3.19 11.44
CA ALA A 186 -4.40 2.56 10.14
C ALA A 186 -3.94 1.10 10.25
N CYS A 187 -4.38 0.26 9.32
CA CYS A 187 -3.82 -1.07 9.11
C CYS A 187 -2.93 -1.04 7.87
N HIS A 188 -1.63 -1.28 8.05
CA HIS A 188 -0.66 -1.29 6.95
C HIS A 188 -0.23 -2.70 6.55
N SER A 189 -0.93 -3.76 6.98
CA SER A 189 -0.52 -5.14 6.72
C SER A 189 -0.34 -5.49 5.24
N LEU A 190 -1.10 -4.87 4.34
CA LEU A 190 -0.99 -5.07 2.89
C LEU A 190 0.09 -4.19 2.23
N SER A 191 0.57 -3.16 2.90
CA SER A 191 1.59 -2.23 2.40
C SER A 191 2.38 -1.65 3.57
N PRO A 192 3.19 -2.49 4.27
CA PRO A 192 3.84 -2.09 5.51
C PRO A 192 4.91 -1.02 5.24
N PRO A 193 5.09 -0.03 6.14
CA PRO A 193 6.18 0.92 6.04
C PRO A 193 7.54 0.21 5.98
N ALA A 194 8.47 0.78 5.23
CA ALA A 194 9.84 0.28 5.19
C ALA A 194 10.53 0.50 6.54
N GLY A 195 11.42 -0.42 6.91
CA GLY A 195 12.33 -0.24 8.04
C GLY A 195 13.61 0.50 7.63
N MET A 196 14.70 0.22 8.35
CA MET A 196 16.03 0.75 8.06
C MET A 196 16.53 0.30 6.68
N ARG A 197 17.23 1.20 5.99
CA ARG A 197 17.87 0.92 4.69
C ARG A 197 18.90 -0.19 4.83
N GLU A 198 18.93 -1.07 3.83
CA GLU A 198 19.88 -2.18 3.70
C GLU A 198 19.72 -3.29 4.77
N VAL A 199 18.70 -3.21 5.61
CA VAL A 199 18.39 -4.25 6.59
C VAL A 199 17.32 -5.19 6.04
N LYS A 200 17.65 -6.48 5.93
CA LYS A 200 16.72 -7.52 5.49
C LYS A 200 16.21 -8.32 6.69
N SER A 201 14.89 -8.45 6.82
CA SER A 201 14.29 -9.29 7.86
C SER A 201 14.50 -10.78 7.59
N PHE A 202 14.35 -11.58 8.65
CA PHE A 202 14.09 -13.00 8.54
C PHE A 202 12.59 -13.26 8.27
N PRO A 203 12.20 -14.48 7.86
CA PRO A 203 10.80 -14.82 7.59
C PRO A 203 9.88 -14.54 8.79
N LYS A 204 8.61 -14.22 8.50
CA LYS A 204 7.55 -14.10 9.51
C LYS A 204 7.45 -15.39 10.30
N ASP A 205 7.36 -15.26 11.63
CA ASP A 205 7.06 -16.39 12.50
C ASP A 205 5.62 -16.84 12.31
N LEU A 206 5.44 -18.13 12.07
CA LEU A 206 4.12 -18.73 11.99
C LEU A 206 3.57 -18.91 13.41
N ARG A 207 2.31 -18.56 13.58
CA ARG A 207 1.55 -18.84 14.80
C ARG A 207 1.22 -20.34 14.86
N ALA A 208 1.21 -20.92 16.05
CA ALA A 208 0.65 -22.26 16.23
C ALA A 208 -0.87 -22.23 15.95
N TYR A 209 -1.46 -23.29 15.40
CA TYR A 209 -2.86 -23.32 14.99
C TYR A 209 -3.86 -22.82 16.07
N HIS A 210 -3.56 -23.05 17.35
CA HIS A 210 -4.31 -22.55 18.51
C HIS A 210 -3.45 -21.76 19.52
N GLY A 211 -2.32 -21.20 19.08
CA GLY A 211 -1.31 -20.66 19.99
C GLY A 211 -0.87 -19.25 19.67
N TYR A 212 0.15 -18.82 20.40
CA TYR A 212 0.83 -17.55 20.19
C TYR A 212 2.15 -17.79 19.44
N ASP A 213 2.66 -16.75 18.79
CA ASP A 213 3.93 -16.73 18.05
C ASP A 213 5.18 -16.74 18.96
N ASN A 214 5.00 -16.94 20.26
CA ASN A 214 6.05 -16.96 21.28
C ASN A 214 6.26 -18.35 21.92
N GLN A 215 5.62 -19.38 21.36
CA GLN A 215 5.72 -20.76 21.85
C GLN A 215 7.08 -21.39 21.54
N ALA A 216 7.74 -21.93 22.57
CA ALA A 216 9.10 -22.49 22.46
C ALA A 216 9.19 -23.67 21.48
N ASN A 217 8.16 -24.53 21.43
CA ASN A 217 8.11 -25.68 20.52
C ASN A 217 7.86 -25.30 19.05
N GLN A 218 7.47 -24.06 18.76
CA GLN A 218 7.28 -23.54 17.39
C GLN A 218 8.45 -22.69 16.92
N LEU A 219 9.10 -21.96 17.85
CA LEU A 219 10.23 -21.09 17.58
C LEU A 219 11.56 -21.86 17.43
N SER A 220 11.59 -22.82 16.51
CA SER A 220 12.81 -23.53 16.14
C SER A 220 13.84 -22.59 15.48
N LEU A 221 15.12 -22.98 15.54
CA LEU A 221 16.24 -22.25 14.95
C LEU A 221 16.96 -23.14 13.95
N SER A 222 16.58 -23.05 12.68
CA SER A 222 17.29 -23.74 11.60
C SER A 222 18.64 -23.07 11.30
N PRO A 223 19.60 -23.78 10.69
CA PRO A 223 20.88 -23.17 10.29
C PRO A 223 20.73 -21.94 9.38
N LEU A 224 19.75 -21.95 8.46
CA LEU A 224 19.45 -20.82 7.59
C LEU A 224 18.93 -19.60 8.36
N LEU A 225 18.11 -19.85 9.38
CA LEU A 225 17.58 -18.80 10.22
C LEU A 225 18.68 -18.21 11.12
N LEU A 226 19.58 -19.05 11.64
CA LEU A 226 20.76 -18.60 12.38
C LEU A 226 21.68 -17.72 11.51
N ASP A 227 21.98 -18.14 10.27
CA ASP A 227 22.74 -17.30 9.31
C ASP A 227 22.04 -15.96 9.07
N SER A 228 20.71 -15.98 8.93
CA SER A 228 19.91 -14.75 8.76
C SER A 228 20.04 -13.82 9.97
N PHE A 229 20.03 -14.34 11.20
CA PHE A 229 20.23 -13.55 12.42
C PHE A 229 21.65 -12.96 12.51
N LEU A 230 22.67 -13.73 12.16
CA LEU A 230 24.07 -13.26 12.15
C LEU A 230 24.33 -12.20 11.07
N ARG A 231 23.66 -12.29 9.92
CA ARG A 231 23.70 -11.21 8.92
C ARG A 231 22.94 -9.99 9.40
N LEU A 232 21.80 -10.21 10.07
CA LEU A 232 20.95 -9.14 10.57
C LEU A 232 21.68 -8.29 11.62
N SER A 233 22.39 -8.91 12.57
CA SER A 233 23.17 -8.21 13.60
C SER A 233 24.28 -7.30 13.03
N VAL A 234 24.82 -7.63 11.85
CA VAL A 234 25.79 -6.79 11.13
C VAL A 234 25.07 -5.70 10.36
N SER A 235 24.08 -6.07 9.54
CA SER A 235 23.36 -5.12 8.67
C SER A 235 22.64 -4.00 9.42
N ILE A 236 22.11 -4.26 10.64
CA ILE A 236 21.48 -3.24 11.47
C ILE A 236 22.47 -2.13 11.81
N ILE A 237 23.68 -2.52 12.23
CA ILE A 237 24.71 -1.59 12.71
C ILE A 237 25.42 -0.87 11.55
N GLU A 238 25.51 -1.54 10.40
CA GLU A 238 26.12 -0.98 9.18
C GLU A 238 25.14 -0.15 8.34
N SER A 239 23.84 -0.20 8.65
CA SER A 239 22.82 0.58 7.95
C SER A 239 23.15 2.08 7.96
N PRO A 240 22.94 2.80 6.84
CA PRO A 240 23.03 4.26 6.80
C PRO A 240 22.07 4.96 7.78
N ASP A 241 21.01 4.27 8.18
CA ASP A 241 20.03 4.74 9.16
C ASP A 241 20.44 4.43 10.61
N PHE A 242 21.61 3.84 10.87
CA PHE A 242 22.16 3.63 12.22
C PHE A 242 23.20 4.72 12.52
N ASN A 243 22.72 5.88 12.96
CA ASN A 243 23.53 7.07 13.13
C ASN A 243 23.05 7.92 14.34
N GLU A 244 23.71 9.04 14.59
CA GLU A 244 23.44 9.92 15.73
C GLU A 244 22.01 10.46 15.79
N GLU A 245 21.33 10.63 14.64
CA GLU A 245 19.97 11.17 14.58
C GLU A 245 18.91 10.13 14.94
N THR A 246 19.21 8.84 14.71
CA THR A 246 18.25 7.75 14.83
C THR A 246 18.47 6.86 16.04
N VAL A 247 19.69 6.83 16.59
CA VAL A 247 20.10 6.02 17.72
C VAL A 247 20.10 6.87 18.99
N GLY A 248 19.10 6.70 19.86
CA GLY A 248 18.95 7.53 21.06
C GLY A 248 20.03 7.31 22.14
N ILE A 249 20.84 6.26 22.07
CA ILE A 249 21.98 6.05 22.97
C ILE A 249 23.33 6.51 22.38
N TRP A 250 23.33 7.24 21.25
CA TRP A 250 24.56 7.57 20.52
C TRP A 250 25.61 8.27 21.38
N ASN A 251 25.19 9.27 22.15
CA ASN A 251 26.06 10.05 23.02
C ASN A 251 26.67 9.22 24.14
N ASP A 252 25.89 8.33 24.73
CA ASP A 252 26.29 7.58 25.93
C ASP A 252 27.09 6.32 25.58
N PHE A 253 26.86 5.75 24.39
CA PHE A 253 27.46 4.47 24.00
C PHE A 253 28.50 4.61 22.88
N PHE A 254 28.17 5.29 21.79
CA PHE A 254 28.98 5.29 20.56
C PHE A 254 29.96 6.46 20.44
N ARG A 255 29.64 7.62 21.03
CA ARG A 255 30.49 8.82 20.93
C ARG A 255 31.83 8.64 21.64
N GLU A 256 32.92 8.99 20.97
CA GLU A 256 34.26 8.96 21.55
C GLU A 256 34.36 9.80 22.84
N PRO A 257 34.91 9.26 23.94
CA PRO A 257 35.12 10.01 25.18
C PRO A 257 36.17 11.11 24.97
N LYS A 258 35.97 12.26 25.62
CA LYS A 258 36.91 13.40 25.50
C LYS A 258 38.19 13.21 26.30
N GLU A 259 38.09 12.59 27.47
CA GLU A 259 39.18 12.37 28.42
C GLU A 259 38.98 11.04 29.15
N GLY A 260 40.03 10.50 29.76
CA GLY A 260 39.97 9.31 30.62
C GLY A 260 40.61 8.05 30.03
N ASN A 261 40.62 6.98 30.83
CA ASN A 261 41.12 5.68 30.41
C ASN A 261 40.13 5.00 29.47
N LEU A 262 40.53 4.83 28.20
CA LEU A 262 39.67 4.29 27.16
C LEU A 262 39.12 2.89 27.46
N ARG A 263 39.93 2.01 28.07
CA ARG A 263 39.50 0.65 28.40
C ARG A 263 38.45 0.66 29.52
N GLU A 264 38.64 1.51 30.53
CA GLU A 264 37.68 1.67 31.63
C GLU A 264 36.35 2.24 31.13
N GLU A 265 36.39 3.23 30.23
CA GLU A 265 35.20 3.82 29.62
C GLU A 265 34.42 2.79 28.79
N ILE A 266 35.11 2.03 27.94
CA ILE A 266 34.50 0.91 27.18
C ILE A 266 33.81 -0.07 28.11
N ARG A 267 34.50 -0.46 29.19
CA ARG A 267 33.96 -1.40 30.19
C ARG A 267 32.72 -0.85 30.87
N ALA A 268 32.72 0.41 31.27
CA ALA A 268 31.59 1.06 31.93
C ALA A 268 30.34 1.09 31.01
N ARG A 269 30.52 1.47 29.74
CA ARG A 269 29.44 1.50 28.74
C ARG A 269 28.90 0.12 28.42
N LEU A 270 29.78 -0.88 28.28
CA LEU A 270 29.38 -2.25 28.01
C LEU A 270 28.63 -2.89 29.19
N LYS A 271 28.92 -2.53 30.44
CA LYS A 271 28.26 -3.12 31.61
C LYS A 271 26.74 -3.02 31.54
N ASN A 272 26.21 -1.81 31.35
CA ASN A 272 24.76 -1.58 31.27
C ASN A 272 24.17 -2.10 29.95
N PHE A 273 24.92 -1.96 28.85
CA PHE A 273 24.49 -2.43 27.53
C PHE A 273 24.32 -3.95 27.48
N LEU A 274 25.29 -4.71 28.01
CA LEU A 274 25.22 -6.17 28.07
C LEU A 274 24.16 -6.65 29.06
N LEU A 275 23.98 -5.95 30.19
CA LEU A 275 22.91 -6.23 31.15
C LEU A 275 21.53 -6.16 30.48
N LEU A 276 21.27 -5.11 29.69
CA LEU A 276 20.04 -4.96 28.91
C LEU A 276 19.93 -5.99 27.78
N ALA A 277 21.01 -6.18 27.01
CA ALA A 277 21.01 -7.04 25.84
C ALA A 277 20.84 -8.53 26.19
N PHE A 278 21.50 -9.01 27.24
CA PHE A 278 21.42 -10.41 27.68
C PHE A 278 20.35 -10.64 28.74
N ARG A 279 19.84 -9.56 29.36
CA ARG A 279 18.69 -9.60 30.30
C ARG A 279 18.98 -10.48 31.51
N SER A 280 20.23 -10.48 31.95
CA SER A 280 20.77 -11.34 32.99
C SER A 280 21.97 -10.67 33.63
N ALA A 281 22.33 -11.08 34.85
CA ALA A 281 23.63 -10.72 35.43
C ALA A 281 24.79 -11.02 34.47
N ILE A 282 25.78 -10.14 34.48
CA ILE A 282 26.98 -10.23 33.63
C ILE A 282 28.17 -10.50 34.53
N GLU A 283 28.82 -11.64 34.31
CA GLU A 283 30.09 -11.99 34.96
C GLU A 283 31.20 -11.07 34.47
N ASP A 284 32.14 -10.74 35.35
CA ASP A 284 33.27 -9.85 35.01
C ASP A 284 34.11 -10.41 33.84
N ASP A 285 34.33 -11.72 33.78
CA ASP A 285 35.03 -12.37 32.66
C ASP A 285 34.32 -12.17 31.31
N THR A 286 32.99 -12.19 31.31
CA THR A 286 32.20 -11.95 30.10
C THR A 286 32.29 -10.48 29.70
N LEU A 287 32.17 -9.57 30.66
CA LEU A 287 32.29 -8.14 30.41
C LEU A 287 33.69 -7.79 29.87
N ASP A 288 34.73 -8.31 30.52
CA ASP A 288 36.12 -8.09 30.14
C ASP A 288 36.42 -8.65 28.74
N ARG A 289 35.83 -9.79 28.36
CA ARG A 289 35.96 -10.32 26.98
C ARG A 289 35.44 -9.34 25.92
N TYR A 290 34.27 -8.73 26.14
CA TYR A 290 33.75 -7.73 25.20
C TYR A 290 34.55 -6.43 25.24
N THR A 291 35.00 -6.01 26.43
CA THR A 291 35.88 -4.84 26.60
C THR A 291 37.19 -5.02 25.85
N ASP A 292 37.89 -6.14 26.04
CA ASP A 292 39.18 -6.42 25.43
C ASP A 292 39.05 -6.61 23.92
N TYR A 293 37.99 -7.27 23.46
CA TYR A 293 37.67 -7.33 22.03
C TYR A 293 37.54 -5.95 21.41
N THR A 294 36.78 -5.05 22.07
CA THR A 294 36.53 -3.69 21.58
C THR A 294 37.82 -2.86 21.60
N PHE A 295 38.56 -2.92 22.71
CA PHE A 295 39.82 -2.21 22.88
C PHE A 295 40.87 -2.66 21.86
N ALA A 296 40.96 -3.97 21.60
CA ALA A 296 41.84 -4.53 20.58
C ALA A 296 41.49 -4.04 19.17
N LYS A 297 40.21 -3.80 18.86
CA LYS A 297 39.80 -3.24 17.56
C LYS A 297 40.27 -1.80 17.38
N ILE A 298 40.29 -1.00 18.44
CA ILE A 298 40.88 0.35 18.41
C ILE A 298 42.40 0.25 18.17
N GLY A 299 43.08 -0.68 18.84
CA GLY A 299 44.50 -0.96 18.59
C GLY A 299 44.82 -1.43 17.16
N GLN A 300 43.83 -1.99 16.45
CA GLN A 300 43.91 -2.36 15.03
C GLN A 300 43.60 -1.19 14.06
N GLY A 301 43.39 0.03 14.58
CA GLY A 301 43.17 1.23 13.79
C GLY A 301 41.71 1.60 13.52
N LEU A 302 40.74 0.92 14.14
CA LEU A 302 39.34 1.37 14.09
C LEU A 302 39.15 2.60 14.99
N SER A 303 38.28 3.53 14.57
CA SER A 303 37.84 4.61 15.45
C SER A 303 37.06 4.05 16.64
N PHE A 304 36.97 4.81 17.74
CA PHE A 304 36.18 4.41 18.91
C PHE A 304 34.75 4.03 18.53
N THR A 305 34.08 4.89 17.75
CA THR A 305 32.70 4.66 17.28
C THR A 305 32.57 3.34 16.53
N GLU A 306 33.48 3.07 15.59
CA GLU A 306 33.43 1.84 14.80
C GLU A 306 33.76 0.60 15.65
N ALA A 307 34.67 0.70 16.62
CA ALA A 307 34.93 -0.38 17.57
C ALA A 307 33.70 -0.68 18.45
N MET A 308 33.02 0.35 18.98
CA MET A 308 31.79 0.19 19.75
C MET A 308 30.64 -0.40 18.91
N LYS A 309 30.56 -0.04 17.62
CA LYS A 309 29.66 -0.70 16.65
C LYS A 309 29.97 -2.18 16.48
N ARG A 310 31.26 -2.58 16.40
CA ARG A 310 31.65 -4.00 16.36
C ARG A 310 31.25 -4.73 17.65
N ALA A 311 31.35 -4.08 18.81
CA ALA A 311 30.91 -4.64 20.08
C ALA A 311 29.39 -4.83 20.13
N ALA A 312 28.62 -3.85 19.65
CA ALA A 312 27.17 -3.93 19.53
C ALA A 312 26.74 -5.06 18.58
N SER A 313 27.38 -5.16 17.41
CA SER A 313 27.10 -6.24 16.45
C SER A 313 27.43 -7.62 17.04
N ALA A 314 28.57 -7.77 17.73
CA ALA A 314 28.92 -9.01 18.44
C ALA A 314 27.87 -9.37 19.51
N THR A 315 27.36 -8.37 20.22
CA THR A 315 26.30 -8.55 21.23
C THR A 315 25.00 -9.05 20.59
N LEU A 316 24.54 -8.43 19.50
CA LEU A 316 23.34 -8.86 18.77
C LEU A 316 23.48 -10.25 18.14
N SER A 317 24.71 -10.65 17.80
CA SER A 317 25.04 -11.97 17.24
C SER A 317 25.11 -13.07 18.29
N SER A 318 25.09 -12.71 19.57
CA SER A 318 25.22 -13.65 20.68
C SER A 318 23.94 -14.49 20.84
N PRO A 319 24.06 -15.81 21.08
CA PRO A 319 22.92 -16.63 21.51
C PRO A 319 22.24 -16.09 22.76
N ARG A 320 22.96 -15.39 23.65
CA ARG A 320 22.37 -14.75 24.84
C ARG A 320 21.46 -13.57 24.50
N PHE A 321 21.66 -12.93 23.35
CA PHE A 321 20.76 -11.89 22.86
C PHE A 321 19.55 -12.48 22.15
N LEU A 322 19.75 -13.48 21.28
CA LEU A 322 18.67 -14.08 20.50
C LEU A 322 17.77 -15.00 21.34
N LEU A 323 18.34 -15.75 22.27
CA LEU A 323 17.63 -16.77 23.04
C LEU A 323 17.18 -16.22 24.39
N ARG A 324 15.99 -16.64 24.79
CA ARG A 324 15.46 -16.52 26.14
C ARG A 324 15.39 -17.93 26.73
N TYR A 325 15.91 -18.07 27.92
CA TYR A 325 15.95 -19.34 28.65
C TYR A 325 14.83 -19.33 29.69
N GLY A 326 14.03 -20.39 29.73
CA GLY A 326 13.30 -20.76 30.94
C GLY A 326 14.27 -21.45 31.90
N SER A 327 14.31 -21.06 33.18
CA SER A 327 15.15 -21.76 34.16
C SER A 327 14.61 -23.18 34.41
N THR A 328 15.50 -24.16 34.65
CA THR A 328 15.15 -25.46 35.27
C THR A 328 14.61 -25.28 36.69
N SER A 329 14.89 -24.14 37.31
CA SER A 329 14.31 -23.66 38.56
C SER A 329 13.37 -22.49 38.27
N ALA A 330 12.31 -22.77 37.50
CA ALA A 330 11.25 -21.79 37.25
C ALA A 330 10.81 -21.19 38.60
N GLY A 331 11.07 -19.89 38.79
CA GLY A 331 10.74 -19.17 40.01
C GLY A 331 11.91 -18.67 40.88
N LYS A 332 13.14 -19.13 40.69
CA LYS A 332 14.29 -18.69 41.53
C LYS A 332 15.16 -17.59 40.90
N ASP A 333 15.26 -17.55 39.57
CA ASP A 333 16.02 -16.51 38.87
C ASP A 333 15.13 -15.32 38.55
N LEU A 334 15.29 -14.23 39.30
CA LEU A 334 14.52 -13.01 39.14
C LEU A 334 14.81 -12.28 37.82
N PHE A 335 15.95 -12.53 37.16
CA PHE A 335 16.20 -12.01 35.81
C PHE A 335 15.29 -12.67 34.78
N VAL A 336 15.03 -13.97 34.92
CA VAL A 336 14.07 -14.69 34.08
C VAL A 336 12.65 -14.17 34.34
N VAL A 337 12.30 -13.87 35.59
CA VAL A 337 11.00 -13.26 35.94
C VAL A 337 10.86 -11.88 35.29
N ALA A 338 11.87 -11.01 35.44
CA ALA A 338 11.91 -9.69 34.80
C ALA A 338 11.78 -9.78 33.28
N SER A 339 12.53 -10.69 32.64
CA SER A 339 12.47 -10.95 31.20
C SER A 339 11.09 -11.48 30.78
N ASN A 340 10.48 -12.38 31.55
CA ASN A 340 9.15 -12.88 31.20
C ASN A 340 8.07 -11.82 31.32
N LEU A 341 8.14 -10.99 32.36
CA LEU A 341 7.22 -9.87 32.56
C LEU A 341 7.34 -8.84 31.43
N SER A 342 8.56 -8.42 31.07
CA SER A 342 8.78 -7.42 30.02
C SER A 342 8.37 -7.91 28.64
N PHE A 343 8.65 -9.16 28.29
CA PHE A 343 8.18 -9.70 27.01
C PHE A 343 6.67 -9.96 26.97
N PHE A 344 6.01 -10.08 28.13
CA PHE A 344 4.56 -10.17 28.17
C PHE A 344 3.91 -8.79 27.99
N LEU A 345 4.33 -7.77 28.76
CA LEU A 345 3.71 -6.43 28.72
C LEU A 345 4.23 -5.52 27.61
N TRP A 346 5.52 -5.61 27.27
CA TRP A 346 6.17 -4.71 26.31
C TRP A 346 6.67 -5.41 25.06
N ASN A 347 6.49 -6.73 24.97
CA ASN A 347 6.99 -7.56 23.87
C ASN A 347 8.46 -7.23 23.49
N SER A 348 9.27 -6.95 24.50
CA SER A 348 10.64 -6.43 24.42
C SER A 348 11.41 -6.76 25.70
N GLY A 349 12.70 -6.42 25.73
CA GLY A 349 13.56 -6.59 26.90
C GLY A 349 13.13 -5.73 28.12
N PRO A 350 13.48 -6.16 29.34
CA PRO A 350 13.28 -5.37 30.56
C PRO A 350 14.16 -4.12 30.55
N ASP A 351 13.72 -3.07 31.25
CA ASP A 351 14.54 -1.87 31.48
C ASP A 351 15.52 -2.06 32.65
N LEU A 352 16.42 -1.08 32.83
CA LEU A 352 17.43 -1.13 33.89
C LEU A 352 16.81 -1.19 35.28
N GLU A 353 15.70 -0.49 35.52
CA GLU A 353 15.00 -0.50 36.81
C GLU A 353 14.53 -1.92 37.15
N LEU A 354 13.85 -2.59 36.22
CA LEU A 354 13.37 -3.95 36.44
C LEU A 354 14.52 -4.96 36.62
N LEU A 355 15.63 -4.78 35.87
CA LEU A 355 16.84 -5.60 36.01
C LEU A 355 17.57 -5.37 37.35
N HIS A 356 17.57 -4.14 37.87
CA HIS A 356 18.13 -3.85 39.20
C HIS A 356 17.27 -4.42 40.33
N LEU A 357 15.94 -4.35 40.22
CA LEU A 357 15.03 -5.00 41.16
C LEU A 357 15.22 -6.53 41.15
N ALA A 358 15.47 -7.11 39.98
CA ALA A 358 15.81 -8.52 39.86
C ALA A 358 17.18 -8.84 40.50
N GLY A 359 18.22 -8.07 40.19
CA GLY A 359 19.57 -8.29 40.70
C GLY A 359 19.72 -8.07 42.21
N SER A 360 18.92 -7.19 42.81
CA SER A 360 18.90 -6.93 44.26
C SER A 360 18.08 -7.94 45.06
N GLY A 361 17.28 -8.79 44.41
CA GLY A 361 16.34 -9.68 45.09
C GLY A 361 14.97 -9.06 45.38
N GLU A 362 14.81 -7.74 45.22
CA GLU A 362 13.60 -7.02 45.60
C GLU A 362 12.37 -7.38 44.77
N LEU A 363 12.56 -7.79 43.51
CA LEU A 363 11.47 -8.21 42.63
C LEU A 363 10.71 -9.44 43.14
N ALA A 364 11.29 -10.21 44.08
CA ALA A 364 10.60 -11.31 44.75
C ALA A 364 9.48 -10.83 45.70
N ARG A 365 9.53 -9.56 46.16
CA ARG A 365 8.52 -9.00 47.06
C ARG A 365 7.25 -8.67 46.27
N ILE A 366 6.11 -9.14 46.74
CA ILE A 366 4.85 -9.03 46.00
C ILE A 366 4.43 -7.56 45.78
N GLU A 367 4.69 -6.69 46.74
CA GLU A 367 4.41 -5.25 46.65
C GLU A 367 5.25 -4.58 45.56
N VAL A 368 6.56 -4.89 45.52
CA VAL A 368 7.49 -4.37 44.50
C VAL A 368 7.10 -4.89 43.12
N PHE A 369 6.76 -6.18 43.02
CA PHE A 369 6.33 -6.76 41.76
C PHE A 369 5.05 -6.10 41.23
N LYS A 370 4.06 -5.85 42.10
CA LYS A 370 2.84 -5.13 41.72
C LYS A 370 3.13 -3.69 41.28
N GLN A 371 4.01 -2.99 41.97
CA GLN A 371 4.45 -1.64 41.59
C GLN A 371 5.12 -1.64 40.21
N ALA A 372 6.03 -2.59 39.96
CA ALA A 372 6.66 -2.76 38.66
C ALA A 372 5.62 -3.05 37.56
N CYS A 373 4.66 -3.95 37.81
CA CYS A 373 3.59 -4.24 36.85
C CYS A 373 2.74 -3.00 36.52
N ASN A 374 2.35 -2.22 37.53
CA ASN A 374 1.59 -0.99 37.33
C ASN A 374 2.36 0.02 36.49
N ARG A 375 3.62 0.29 36.85
CA ARG A 375 4.52 1.18 36.08
C ARG A 375 4.61 0.74 34.63
N MET A 376 4.75 -0.57 34.40
CA MET A 376 4.88 -1.11 33.04
C MET A 376 3.58 -1.03 32.23
N MET A 377 2.42 -1.17 32.87
CA MET A 377 1.11 -0.99 32.23
C MET A 377 0.80 0.49 31.92
N GLU A 378 1.45 1.43 32.61
CA GLU A 378 1.34 2.87 32.37
C GLU A 378 2.42 3.38 31.38
N ASP A 379 3.40 2.55 31.01
CA ASP A 379 4.43 2.93 30.05
C ASP A 379 3.90 2.83 28.61
N ALA A 380 4.27 3.77 27.73
CA ALA A 380 3.86 3.79 26.32
C ALA A 380 4.17 2.49 25.57
N ARG A 381 5.18 1.72 26.00
CA ARG A 381 5.51 0.40 25.42
C ARG A 381 4.40 -0.64 25.59
N ILE A 382 3.39 -0.40 26.45
CA ILE A 382 2.21 -1.26 26.60
C ILE A 382 1.41 -1.40 25.30
N GLU A 383 1.53 -0.44 24.38
CA GLU A 383 0.98 -0.53 23.01
C GLU A 383 1.32 -1.87 22.35
N ARG A 384 2.52 -2.41 22.60
CA ARG A 384 2.98 -3.66 21.98
C ARG A 384 2.24 -4.90 22.49
N PHE A 385 1.79 -4.89 23.74
CA PHE A 385 0.88 -5.91 24.25
C PHE A 385 -0.49 -5.78 23.56
N LEU A 386 -1.00 -4.55 23.44
CA LEU A 386 -2.27 -4.26 22.75
C LEU A 386 -2.22 -4.54 21.25
N ASP A 387 -1.03 -4.53 20.63
CA ASP A 387 -0.83 -4.93 19.23
C ASP A 387 -0.78 -6.46 19.07
N ALA A 388 -0.06 -7.14 19.97
CA ALA A 388 0.28 -8.56 19.80
C ALA A 388 -0.76 -9.51 20.40
N PHE A 389 -1.30 -9.21 21.58
CA PHE A 389 -2.18 -10.13 22.30
C PHE A 389 -3.56 -10.27 21.62
N PRO A 390 -4.34 -9.19 21.42
CA PRO A 390 -5.69 -9.33 20.87
C PRO A 390 -5.69 -9.80 19.41
N SER A 391 -4.71 -9.38 18.62
CA SER A 391 -4.57 -9.83 17.23
C SER A 391 -4.40 -11.34 17.13
N GLN A 392 -3.52 -11.92 17.96
CA GLN A 392 -3.26 -13.36 17.97
C GLN A 392 -4.38 -14.15 18.65
N TRP A 393 -4.94 -13.63 19.75
CA TRP A 393 -6.05 -14.26 20.46
C TRP A 393 -7.29 -14.43 19.56
N MET A 394 -7.66 -13.38 18.83
CA MET A 394 -8.81 -13.40 17.91
C MET A 394 -8.45 -13.87 16.48
N GLN A 395 -7.17 -14.15 16.20
CA GLN A 395 -6.68 -14.57 14.89
C GLN A 395 -7.05 -13.60 13.76
N LEU A 396 -6.95 -12.30 14.04
CA LEU A 396 -7.42 -11.25 13.13
C LEU A 396 -6.68 -11.23 11.79
N GLU A 397 -5.49 -11.80 11.70
CA GLU A 397 -4.77 -11.93 10.44
C GLU A 397 -5.50 -12.81 9.42
N ASN A 398 -6.37 -13.72 9.86
CA ASN A 398 -7.20 -14.54 8.96
C ASN A 398 -8.22 -13.68 8.19
N LEU A 399 -8.63 -12.54 8.78
CA LEU A 399 -9.58 -11.62 8.15
C LEU A 399 -8.97 -10.93 6.92
N LEU A 400 -7.63 -10.76 6.87
CA LEU A 400 -6.93 -10.23 5.69
C LEU A 400 -7.06 -11.16 4.47
N GLY A 401 -7.21 -12.47 4.70
CA GLY A 401 -7.37 -13.47 3.65
C GLY A 401 -8.84 -13.86 3.37
N ALA A 402 -9.80 -13.25 4.08
CA ALA A 402 -11.20 -13.59 3.91
C ALA A 402 -11.72 -13.18 2.52
N THR A 403 -12.53 -14.04 1.91
CA THR A 403 -13.17 -13.79 0.61
C THR A 403 -14.66 -14.09 0.69
N PRO A 404 -15.46 -13.20 1.31
CA PRO A 404 -16.90 -13.39 1.45
C PRO A 404 -17.61 -13.44 0.09
N ASP A 405 -18.80 -14.06 0.04
CA ASP A 405 -19.63 -14.10 -1.17
C ASP A 405 -19.92 -12.66 -1.65
N PRO A 406 -19.48 -12.27 -2.86
CA PRO A 406 -19.73 -10.92 -3.39
C PRO A 406 -21.22 -10.56 -3.49
N LYS A 407 -22.13 -11.54 -3.55
CA LYS A 407 -23.58 -11.29 -3.52
C LYS A 407 -24.08 -10.82 -2.16
N LEU A 408 -23.47 -11.31 -1.08
CA LEU A 408 -23.83 -10.95 0.29
C LEU A 408 -23.01 -9.76 0.80
N ALA A 409 -21.76 -9.63 0.36
CA ALA A 409 -20.82 -8.62 0.85
C ALA A 409 -20.13 -7.89 -0.30
N ARG A 410 -20.92 -7.25 -1.18
CA ARG A 410 -20.42 -6.57 -2.38
C ARG A 410 -19.35 -5.50 -2.11
N LEU A 411 -19.37 -4.88 -0.92
CA LEU A 411 -18.44 -3.81 -0.56
C LEU A 411 -17.09 -4.32 -0.04
N PHE A 412 -16.97 -5.62 0.22
CA PHE A 412 -15.79 -6.19 0.87
C PHE A 412 -14.50 -5.99 0.06
N ASN A 413 -14.59 -6.08 -1.28
CA ASN A 413 -13.43 -6.05 -2.19
C ASN A 413 -13.54 -4.93 -3.24
N VAL A 414 -14.25 -3.84 -2.95
CA VAL A 414 -14.42 -2.71 -3.89
C VAL A 414 -13.07 -2.11 -4.27
N ASP A 415 -12.20 -1.90 -3.28
CA ASP A 415 -10.80 -1.57 -3.49
C ASP A 415 -9.94 -2.79 -3.20
N LYS A 416 -9.29 -3.34 -4.23
CA LYS A 416 -8.38 -4.49 -4.09
C LYS A 416 -7.13 -4.18 -3.28
N SER A 417 -6.74 -2.91 -3.22
CA SER A 417 -5.56 -2.45 -2.46
C SER A 417 -5.91 -2.14 -1.00
N SER A 418 -7.18 -1.83 -0.71
CA SER A 418 -7.70 -1.51 0.62
C SER A 418 -9.07 -2.18 0.84
N PRO A 419 -9.12 -3.52 0.91
CA PRO A 419 -10.37 -4.24 1.14
C PRO A 419 -10.97 -3.87 2.48
N ALA A 420 -12.26 -4.11 2.66
CA ALA A 420 -12.97 -3.80 3.90
C ALA A 420 -12.32 -4.45 5.13
N SER A 421 -11.72 -5.63 4.96
CA SER A 421 -11.01 -6.36 6.01
C SER A 421 -9.92 -5.54 6.71
N VAL A 422 -9.18 -4.67 6.00
CA VAL A 422 -8.12 -3.87 6.65
C VAL A 422 -8.70 -2.84 7.61
N GLN A 423 -9.93 -2.39 7.39
CA GLN A 423 -10.62 -1.48 8.32
C GLN A 423 -11.34 -2.27 9.42
N MET A 424 -11.98 -3.40 9.09
CA MET A 424 -12.69 -4.24 10.08
C MET A 424 -11.79 -4.72 11.20
N ILE A 425 -10.54 -5.06 10.90
CA ILE A 425 -9.56 -5.52 11.90
C ILE A 425 -9.34 -4.46 12.98
N LEU A 426 -9.52 -3.18 12.67
CA LEU A 426 -9.32 -2.09 13.62
C LEU A 426 -10.44 -2.01 14.66
N GLU A 427 -11.67 -2.44 14.36
CA GLU A 427 -12.80 -2.37 15.30
C GLU A 427 -12.54 -3.17 16.60
N PRO A 428 -12.21 -4.48 16.56
CA PRO A 428 -11.94 -5.24 17.77
C PRO A 428 -10.65 -4.80 18.47
N LEU A 429 -9.66 -4.26 17.74
CA LEU A 429 -8.42 -3.74 18.34
C LEU A 429 -8.67 -2.43 19.09
N LEU A 430 -9.48 -1.52 18.55
CA LEU A 430 -9.90 -0.29 19.23
C LEU A 430 -10.81 -0.58 20.42
N LEU A 431 -11.66 -1.60 20.34
CA LEU A 431 -12.42 -2.07 21.50
C LEU A 431 -11.48 -2.54 22.60
N PHE A 432 -10.45 -3.32 22.25
CA PHE A 432 -9.46 -3.80 23.23
C PHE A 432 -8.69 -2.64 23.88
N ASP A 433 -8.27 -1.64 23.09
CA ASP A 433 -7.67 -0.41 23.60
C ASP A 433 -8.59 0.31 24.59
N ALA A 434 -9.88 0.44 24.26
CA ALA A 434 -10.87 1.07 25.14
C ALA A 434 -11.02 0.30 26.46
N MET A 435 -11.06 -1.02 26.39
CA MET A 435 -11.16 -1.86 27.57
C MET A 435 -9.94 -1.75 28.48
N PHE A 436 -8.76 -1.61 27.90
CA PHE A 436 -7.53 -1.42 28.66
C PHE A 436 -7.44 -0.02 29.27
N LEU A 437 -7.65 1.03 28.46
CA LEU A 437 -7.49 2.42 28.88
C LEU A 437 -8.50 2.82 29.96
N GLU A 438 -9.76 2.40 29.80
CA GLU A 438 -10.87 2.71 30.71
C GLU A 438 -11.07 1.66 31.82
N ASP A 439 -10.20 0.65 31.86
CA ASP A 439 -10.23 -0.47 32.81
C ASP A 439 -11.63 -1.11 32.91
N ARG A 440 -12.20 -1.45 31.75
CA ARG A 440 -13.57 -1.99 31.65
C ARG A 440 -13.64 -3.46 32.08
N PRO A 441 -14.82 -3.95 32.50
CA PRO A 441 -15.04 -5.36 32.80
C PRO A 441 -14.76 -6.26 31.59
N VAL A 442 -14.06 -7.37 31.80
CA VAL A 442 -13.65 -8.31 30.72
C VAL A 442 -14.84 -8.84 29.90
N ILE A 443 -16.03 -8.95 30.49
CA ILE A 443 -17.25 -9.36 29.77
C ILE A 443 -17.62 -8.46 28.58
N GLU A 444 -17.19 -7.20 28.56
CA GLU A 444 -17.42 -6.30 27.42
C GLU A 444 -16.63 -6.72 26.16
N LEU A 445 -15.64 -7.62 26.25
CA LEU A 445 -15.00 -8.22 25.05
C LEU A 445 -15.97 -9.13 24.27
N ILE A 446 -16.95 -9.73 24.97
CA ILE A 446 -17.89 -10.69 24.38
C ILE A 446 -19.19 -9.99 23.98
N ALA A 447 -19.64 -9.02 24.79
CA ALA A 447 -20.87 -8.27 24.57
C ALA A 447 -20.64 -6.75 24.73
N PRO A 448 -19.88 -6.13 23.81
CA PRO A 448 -19.60 -4.71 23.89
C PRO A 448 -20.87 -3.88 23.67
N ARG A 449 -21.00 -2.77 24.40
CA ARG A 449 -22.11 -1.81 24.22
C ARG A 449 -21.85 -0.77 23.13
N PHE A 450 -20.64 -0.73 22.59
CA PHE A 450 -20.18 0.23 21.60
C PHE A 450 -19.05 -0.37 20.75
N SER A 451 -18.75 0.23 19.61
CA SER A 451 -17.57 -0.07 18.79
C SER A 451 -17.11 1.21 18.11
N TYR A 452 -15.87 1.19 17.61
CA TYR A 452 -15.36 2.23 16.72
C TYR A 452 -15.52 1.78 15.28
N GLN A 453 -16.01 2.67 14.42
CA GLN A 453 -16.22 2.39 13.00
C GLN A 453 -15.68 3.54 12.17
N SER A 454 -15.07 3.22 11.03
CA SER A 454 -14.81 4.21 10.00
C SER A 454 -16.11 4.59 9.28
N GLU A 455 -16.12 5.73 8.59
CA GLU A 455 -17.27 6.14 7.76
C GLU A 455 -17.61 5.08 6.69
N PHE A 456 -16.59 4.40 6.16
CA PHE A 456 -16.76 3.31 5.22
C PHE A 456 -17.47 2.11 5.85
N LEU A 457 -17.03 1.65 7.03
CA LEU A 457 -17.65 0.51 7.72
C LEU A 457 -19.06 0.84 8.18
N HIS A 458 -19.29 2.05 8.71
CA HIS A 458 -20.63 2.51 9.05
C HIS A 458 -21.57 2.47 7.83
N THR A 459 -21.09 2.94 6.67
CA THR A 459 -21.86 2.86 5.42
C THR A 459 -22.09 1.41 5.03
N TRP A 460 -21.08 0.55 5.15
CA TRP A 460 -21.21 -0.85 4.76
C TRP A 460 -22.19 -1.63 5.63
N TYR A 461 -22.22 -1.41 6.94
CA TYR A 461 -23.13 -2.12 7.85
C TYR A 461 -24.58 -1.64 7.76
N ASN A 462 -24.80 -0.36 7.44
CA ASN A 462 -26.12 0.26 7.54
C ASN A 462 -26.73 0.66 6.19
N SER A 463 -25.99 0.55 5.09
CA SER A 463 -26.47 0.97 3.76
C SER A 463 -26.63 -0.21 2.81
N ASP A 464 -27.86 -0.34 2.30
CA ASP A 464 -28.16 -1.19 1.15
C ASP A 464 -27.73 -0.55 -0.18
N LEU A 465 -27.07 0.63 -0.14
CA LEU A 465 -26.75 1.52 -1.28
C LEU A 465 -27.80 1.41 -2.39
N GLU A 466 -29.08 1.45 -2.00
CA GLU A 466 -30.15 1.42 -2.99
C GLU A 466 -30.05 2.70 -3.81
N PRO A 467 -30.03 2.58 -5.15
CA PRO A 467 -30.08 3.77 -5.98
C PRO A 467 -31.38 4.53 -5.64
N PRO A 468 -31.35 5.87 -5.53
CA PRO A 468 -32.56 6.64 -5.25
C PRO A 468 -33.64 6.36 -6.29
N ALA A 469 -34.91 6.37 -5.87
CA ALA A 469 -36.04 6.13 -6.75
C ALA A 469 -36.02 7.10 -7.94
N ILE A 470 -36.08 6.55 -9.15
CA ILE A 470 -35.99 7.30 -10.41
C ILE A 470 -37.38 7.82 -10.78
N ASP A 471 -37.57 9.14 -10.78
CA ASP A 471 -38.77 9.77 -11.38
C ASP A 471 -38.62 9.83 -12.91
N ALA A 472 -39.04 8.74 -13.57
CA ALA A 472 -38.99 8.62 -15.02
C ALA A 472 -39.78 9.73 -15.74
N LYS A 473 -40.85 10.26 -15.14
CA LYS A 473 -41.67 11.30 -15.77
C LYS A 473 -40.96 12.65 -15.76
N ALA A 474 -40.31 13.00 -14.64
CA ALA A 474 -39.47 14.19 -14.56
C ALA A 474 -38.27 14.11 -15.52
N ILE A 475 -37.65 12.93 -15.64
CA ILE A 475 -36.54 12.69 -16.58
C ILE A 475 -37.00 12.88 -18.03
N LEU A 476 -38.10 12.26 -18.45
CA LEU A 476 -38.62 12.40 -19.81
C LEU A 476 -38.99 13.86 -20.14
N SER A 477 -39.58 14.59 -19.18
CA SER A 477 -39.91 16.01 -19.36
C SER A 477 -38.65 16.87 -19.51
N ARG A 478 -37.60 16.59 -18.73
CA ARG A 478 -36.31 17.29 -18.81
C ARG A 478 -35.59 16.98 -20.13
N ASN A 479 -35.56 15.71 -20.54
CA ASN A 479 -34.98 15.28 -21.81
C ASN A 479 -35.68 15.96 -22.98
N LYS A 480 -37.01 16.00 -23.00
CA LYS A 480 -37.79 16.72 -24.01
C LYS A 480 -37.42 18.22 -24.05
N SER A 481 -37.36 18.89 -22.89
CA SER A 481 -36.95 20.30 -22.85
C SER A 481 -35.51 20.52 -23.35
N ASN A 482 -34.60 19.59 -23.08
CA ASN A 482 -33.22 19.67 -23.55
C ASN A 482 -33.12 19.49 -25.06
N ASP A 483 -33.89 18.56 -25.63
CA ASP A 483 -33.93 18.33 -27.07
C ASP A 483 -34.52 19.50 -27.85
N GLU A 484 -35.58 20.13 -27.32
CA GLU A 484 -36.15 21.36 -27.89
C GLU A 484 -35.13 22.52 -27.88
N LYS A 485 -34.39 22.70 -26.78
CA LYS A 485 -33.33 23.70 -26.67
C LYS A 485 -32.20 23.43 -27.68
N ARG A 486 -31.75 22.18 -27.81
CA ARG A 486 -30.74 21.79 -28.79
C ARG A 486 -31.20 22.06 -30.22
N ALA A 487 -32.44 21.72 -30.56
CA ALA A 487 -33.00 21.96 -31.89
C ALA A 487 -33.02 23.45 -32.22
N ALA A 488 -33.49 24.30 -31.29
CA ALA A 488 -33.53 25.74 -31.48
C ALA A 488 -32.13 26.35 -31.65
N LEU A 489 -31.17 25.96 -30.79
CA LEU A 489 -29.79 26.46 -30.85
C LEU A 489 -29.08 26.00 -32.13
N LYS A 490 -29.32 24.76 -32.58
CA LYS A 490 -28.79 24.25 -33.87
C LYS A 490 -29.31 25.05 -35.06
N ALA A 491 -30.62 25.33 -35.11
CA ALA A 491 -31.21 26.17 -36.16
C ALA A 491 -30.63 27.59 -36.13
N ALA A 492 -30.43 28.16 -34.94
CA ALA A 492 -29.84 29.49 -34.75
C ALA A 492 -28.39 29.57 -35.23
N ILE A 493 -27.57 28.52 -34.99
CA ILE A 493 -26.19 28.41 -35.48
C ILE A 493 -26.18 28.34 -37.01
N GLN A 494 -26.96 27.43 -37.60
CA GLN A 494 -27.02 27.23 -39.05
C GLN A 494 -27.46 28.50 -39.78
N SER A 495 -28.47 29.21 -39.26
CA SER A 495 -28.93 30.46 -39.85
C SER A 495 -27.83 31.54 -39.87
N ARG A 496 -27.05 31.65 -38.79
CA ARG A 496 -25.99 32.66 -38.66
C ARG A 496 -24.75 32.31 -39.49
N GLU A 497 -24.41 31.03 -39.58
CA GLU A 497 -23.35 30.53 -40.46
C GLU A 497 -23.69 30.78 -41.94
N ALA A 498 -24.95 30.59 -42.34
CA ALA A 498 -25.42 30.93 -43.67
C ALA A 498 -25.30 32.43 -43.95
N GLU A 499 -25.64 33.27 -42.97
CA GLU A 499 -25.49 34.73 -43.09
C GLU A 499 -24.02 35.16 -43.19
N LEU A 500 -23.16 34.58 -42.35
CA LEU A 500 -21.71 34.79 -42.40
C LEU A 500 -21.13 34.38 -43.75
N THR A 501 -21.56 33.25 -44.29
CA THR A 501 -21.15 32.79 -45.62
C THR A 501 -21.59 33.78 -46.71
N LYS A 502 -22.85 34.24 -46.67
CA LYS A 502 -23.39 35.24 -47.60
C LYS A 502 -22.60 36.55 -47.56
N LEU A 503 -22.13 36.95 -46.37
CA LEU A 503 -21.30 38.15 -46.18
C LEU A 503 -19.90 38.00 -46.78
N LEU A 504 -19.25 36.84 -46.61
CA LEU A 504 -17.85 36.63 -46.97
C LEU A 504 -17.62 36.17 -48.42
N SER A 505 -18.56 35.41 -49.00
CA SER A 505 -18.40 34.82 -50.34
C SER A 505 -18.11 35.83 -51.46
N PRO A 506 -18.77 37.01 -51.53
CA PRO A 506 -18.46 38.03 -52.55
C PRO A 506 -17.04 38.62 -52.40
N VAL A 507 -16.57 38.76 -51.17
CA VAL A 507 -15.23 39.30 -50.86
C VAL A 507 -14.15 38.29 -51.24
N LYS A 508 -14.36 37.00 -50.89
CA LYS A 508 -13.49 35.90 -51.31
C LYS A 508 -13.42 35.80 -52.84
N ALA A 509 -14.56 35.87 -53.53
CA ALA A 509 -14.61 35.84 -55.00
C ALA A 509 -13.85 37.00 -55.65
N ARG A 510 -13.93 38.21 -55.07
CA ARG A 510 -13.16 39.39 -55.53
C ARG A 510 -11.65 39.21 -55.36
N LEU A 511 -11.22 38.70 -54.20
CA LEU A 511 -9.81 38.42 -53.91
C LEU A 511 -9.24 37.33 -54.82
N LEU A 512 -10.02 36.28 -55.08
CA LEU A 512 -9.67 35.22 -56.05
C LEU A 512 -9.58 35.78 -57.48
N LYS A 513 -10.47 36.68 -57.89
CA LYS A 513 -10.46 37.31 -59.22
C LYS A 513 -9.25 38.23 -59.42
N ALA A 514 -8.83 38.97 -58.40
CA ALA A 514 -7.66 39.86 -58.45
C ALA A 514 -6.32 39.11 -58.60
N ARG A 515 -6.25 37.83 -58.18
CA ARG A 515 -5.06 36.98 -58.29
C ARG A 515 -4.87 36.27 -59.64
N ARG A 516 -5.75 36.50 -60.63
CA ARG A 516 -5.69 35.86 -61.96
C ARG A 516 -4.45 36.20 -62.83
N LYS A 517 -3.48 36.97 -62.34
CA LYS A 517 -2.16 37.14 -62.98
C LYS A 517 -1.15 36.17 -62.35
N GLY A 518 -1.18 34.89 -62.73
CA GLY A 518 -0.13 33.92 -62.35
C GLY A 518 -0.54 32.47 -62.10
N GLY A 519 -1.82 32.11 -62.16
CA GLY A 519 -2.30 30.73 -62.00
C GLY A 519 -3.79 30.68 -61.64
N LYS A 520 -4.46 29.53 -61.83
CA LYS A 520 -5.85 29.33 -61.37
C LYS A 520 -5.85 29.22 -59.84
N PRO A 521 -6.44 30.17 -59.09
CA PRO A 521 -6.54 30.02 -57.65
C PRO A 521 -7.52 28.91 -57.30
N VAL A 522 -7.14 28.06 -56.36
CA VAL A 522 -7.93 26.89 -55.96
C VAL A 522 -8.62 27.21 -54.65
N ASN A 523 -9.96 27.07 -54.60
CA ASN A 523 -10.66 27.10 -53.33
C ASN A 523 -10.63 25.70 -52.72
N LEU A 524 -9.89 25.54 -51.63
CA LEU A 524 -9.60 24.21 -51.08
C LEU A 524 -10.60 23.78 -49.99
N ASP A 525 -11.35 24.72 -49.42
CA ASP A 525 -12.38 24.51 -48.38
C ASP A 525 -11.94 23.50 -47.29
N PRO A 526 -10.90 23.81 -46.49
CA PRO A 526 -10.50 22.96 -45.38
C PRO A 526 -11.60 22.88 -44.31
N VAL A 527 -11.65 21.76 -43.58
CA VAL A 527 -12.54 21.62 -42.41
C VAL A 527 -11.93 22.23 -41.15
N ALA A 528 -10.61 22.38 -41.11
CA ALA A 528 -9.89 23.12 -40.07
C ALA A 528 -8.58 23.68 -40.61
N ALA A 529 -8.18 24.83 -40.08
CA ALA A 529 -7.00 25.56 -40.52
C ALA A 529 -6.29 26.24 -39.35
N TRP A 530 -5.00 25.99 -39.19
CA TRP A 530 -4.17 26.62 -38.16
C TRP A 530 -3.08 27.48 -38.81
N GLU A 531 -2.97 28.73 -38.36
CA GLU A 531 -1.99 29.71 -38.86
C GLU A 531 -0.82 29.93 -37.91
N PHE A 532 -0.90 29.43 -36.67
CA PHE A 532 0.10 29.58 -35.61
C PHE A 532 0.61 31.02 -35.38
N ASN A 533 -0.16 32.02 -35.79
CA ASN A 533 0.09 33.45 -35.59
C ASN A 533 -0.27 33.86 -34.16
N ASN A 534 0.64 33.57 -33.23
CA ASN A 534 0.56 33.88 -31.80
C ASN A 534 -0.64 33.22 -31.06
N ASN A 535 -1.29 32.24 -31.67
CA ASN A 535 -2.37 31.47 -31.05
C ASN A 535 -2.51 30.08 -31.68
N LEU A 536 -3.24 29.20 -30.98
CA LEU A 536 -3.52 27.82 -31.38
C LEU A 536 -4.94 27.62 -31.96
N ARG A 537 -5.60 28.69 -32.37
CA ARG A 537 -7.00 28.62 -32.82
C ARG A 537 -7.07 28.14 -34.26
N ASP A 538 -7.95 27.17 -34.48
CA ASP A 538 -8.54 26.90 -35.79
C ASP A 538 -9.24 28.17 -36.33
N SER A 539 -8.90 28.57 -37.54
CA SER A 539 -9.42 29.75 -38.24
C SER A 539 -10.63 29.45 -39.14
N VAL A 540 -11.03 28.18 -39.27
CA VAL A 540 -12.14 27.76 -40.13
C VAL A 540 -13.25 27.08 -39.34
N GLY A 541 -12.90 26.15 -38.47
CA GLY A 541 -13.84 25.40 -37.64
C GLY A 541 -13.75 25.78 -36.17
N SER A 542 -13.93 24.77 -35.32
CA SER A 542 -13.83 24.87 -33.86
C SER A 542 -12.78 23.92 -33.28
N LEU A 543 -11.85 23.40 -34.11
CA LEU A 543 -10.81 22.47 -33.69
C LEU A 543 -9.60 23.22 -33.10
N HIS A 544 -9.84 24.12 -32.13
CA HIS A 544 -8.79 24.87 -31.46
C HIS A 544 -7.87 23.94 -30.66
N LEU A 545 -6.56 24.04 -30.86
CA LEU A 545 -5.61 23.08 -30.28
C LEU A 545 -5.30 23.39 -28.82
N LYS A 546 -5.07 22.34 -28.06
CA LYS A 546 -4.47 22.39 -26.72
C LYS A 546 -3.02 21.94 -26.79
N SER A 547 -2.16 22.63 -26.05
CA SER A 547 -0.76 22.26 -25.89
C SER A 547 -0.57 21.26 -24.75
N HIS A 548 0.26 20.26 -24.98
CA HIS A 548 0.71 19.31 -23.97
C HIS A 548 2.24 19.33 -23.91
N GLY A 549 2.76 19.92 -22.84
CA GLY A 549 4.17 20.30 -22.72
C GLY A 549 4.40 21.78 -23.03
N LYS A 550 5.66 22.23 -22.91
CA LYS A 550 6.04 23.62 -23.21
C LYS A 550 6.09 23.84 -24.72
N ILE A 551 5.51 24.95 -25.16
CA ILE A 551 5.55 25.41 -26.55
C ILE A 551 6.10 26.84 -26.60
N VAL A 552 6.67 27.22 -27.74
CA VAL A 552 7.13 28.59 -28.01
C VAL A 552 6.39 29.10 -29.24
N LEU A 553 5.79 30.29 -29.15
CA LEU A 553 5.09 30.95 -30.25
C LEU A 553 5.90 32.19 -30.65
N GLU A 554 6.43 32.21 -31.88
CA GLU A 554 7.28 33.27 -32.41
C GLU A 554 6.89 33.56 -33.87
N GLU A 555 6.70 34.83 -34.24
CA GLU A 555 6.56 35.30 -35.64
C GLU A 555 5.77 34.38 -36.62
N GLY A 556 4.63 33.84 -36.19
CA GLY A 556 3.79 32.99 -37.06
C GLY A 556 4.19 31.51 -37.12
N THR A 557 4.99 31.04 -36.18
CA THR A 557 5.30 29.64 -35.98
C THR A 557 5.04 29.19 -34.54
N VAL A 558 4.81 27.89 -34.36
CA VAL A 558 4.83 27.24 -33.06
C VAL A 558 5.93 26.18 -33.02
N THR A 559 6.84 26.29 -32.05
CA THR A 559 7.92 25.34 -31.83
C THR A 559 7.51 24.30 -30.80
N LEU A 560 7.60 23.03 -31.19
CA LEU A 560 7.31 21.86 -30.38
C LEU A 560 8.62 21.10 -30.14
N LYS A 561 9.00 20.97 -28.87
CA LYS A 561 10.19 20.23 -28.44
C LYS A 561 9.82 19.33 -27.28
N SER A 562 9.83 18.01 -27.51
CA SER A 562 9.26 17.03 -26.56
C SER A 562 7.85 17.43 -26.06
N SER A 563 7.07 18.06 -26.93
CA SER A 563 5.73 18.57 -26.67
C SER A 563 4.85 18.33 -27.90
N TYR A 564 3.54 18.38 -27.72
CA TYR A 564 2.59 18.12 -28.80
C TYR A 564 1.35 18.99 -28.69
N LEU A 565 0.64 19.13 -29.81
CA LEU A 565 -0.66 19.78 -29.86
C LEU A 565 -1.75 18.77 -30.16
N GLN A 566 -2.93 18.95 -29.59
CA GLN A 566 -4.07 18.07 -29.80
C GLN A 566 -5.38 18.87 -29.97
N SER A 567 -6.21 18.50 -30.94
CA SER A 567 -7.56 19.05 -31.09
C SER A 567 -8.56 18.40 -30.13
N PRO A 568 -9.72 19.04 -29.87
CA PRO A 568 -10.90 18.37 -29.36
C PRO A 568 -11.29 17.18 -30.24
N PRO A 569 -12.12 16.26 -29.73
CA PRO A 569 -12.67 15.19 -30.55
C PRO A 569 -13.39 15.72 -31.79
N LEU A 570 -13.19 15.06 -32.93
CA LEU A 570 -13.84 15.41 -34.20
C LEU A 570 -15.36 15.29 -34.07
N SER A 571 -16.10 16.26 -34.61
CA SER A 571 -17.57 16.28 -34.59
C SER A 571 -18.22 15.51 -35.74
N PHE A 572 -17.42 14.81 -36.54
CA PHE A 572 -17.79 14.03 -37.73
C PHE A 572 -16.85 12.83 -37.92
N ASP A 573 -17.29 11.83 -38.69
CA ASP A 573 -16.45 10.69 -39.08
C ASP A 573 -15.48 11.11 -40.18
N LEU A 574 -14.20 10.76 -40.01
CA LEU A 574 -13.14 11.09 -40.96
C LEU A 574 -12.63 9.82 -41.64
N LYS A 575 -12.95 9.66 -42.93
CA LYS A 575 -12.60 8.49 -43.72
C LYS A 575 -11.57 8.86 -44.80
N GLU A 576 -12.04 9.38 -45.93
CA GLU A 576 -11.17 10.09 -46.87
C GLU A 576 -10.71 11.41 -46.28
N ARG A 577 -9.46 11.79 -46.55
CA ARG A 577 -8.88 12.99 -45.93
C ARG A 577 -7.58 13.42 -46.58
N THR A 578 -7.22 14.66 -46.34
CA THR A 578 -5.88 15.18 -46.63
C THR A 578 -5.34 15.89 -45.39
N LEU A 579 -4.15 15.49 -44.96
CA LEU A 579 -3.39 16.13 -43.88
C LEU A 579 -2.30 17.00 -44.51
N GLU A 580 -2.38 18.30 -44.31
CA GLU A 580 -1.47 19.24 -44.96
C GLU A 580 -0.81 20.15 -43.92
N VAL A 581 0.53 20.23 -43.95
CA VAL A 581 1.32 20.92 -42.93
C VAL A 581 2.55 21.58 -43.54
N TRP A 582 2.84 22.80 -43.07
CA TRP A 582 4.05 23.57 -43.38
C TRP A 582 4.85 23.76 -42.11
N GLY A 583 6.15 23.53 -42.17
CA GLY A 583 7.01 23.70 -41.03
C GLY A 583 8.47 23.37 -41.32
N MET A 584 9.23 23.17 -40.24
CA MET A 584 10.64 22.83 -40.24
C MET A 584 10.85 21.69 -39.25
N VAL A 585 11.74 20.75 -39.58
CA VAL A 585 12.15 19.67 -38.69
C VAL A 585 13.55 19.98 -38.17
N HIS A 586 13.69 20.11 -36.85
CA HIS A 586 14.94 20.50 -36.21
C HIS A 586 15.90 19.31 -36.04
N ASN A 587 15.36 18.10 -35.87
CA ASN A 587 16.13 16.88 -35.79
C ASN A 587 15.70 15.89 -36.89
N ILE A 588 16.37 15.91 -38.04
CA ILE A 588 16.06 15.00 -39.15
C ILE A 588 16.61 13.58 -38.96
N ASP A 589 17.47 13.38 -37.97
CA ASP A 589 18.11 12.10 -37.66
C ASP A 589 17.39 11.30 -36.58
N GLN A 590 16.22 11.75 -36.13
CA GLN A 590 15.39 11.02 -35.17
C GLN A 590 14.61 9.87 -35.82
N ASP A 591 14.45 8.79 -35.07
CA ASP A 591 13.75 7.58 -35.52
C ASP A 591 12.31 7.55 -34.98
N GLY A 592 11.34 7.93 -35.81
CA GLY A 592 9.92 7.63 -35.56
C GLY A 592 9.06 8.72 -34.90
N GLY A 593 9.34 9.99 -35.17
CA GLY A 593 8.51 11.13 -34.73
C GLY A 593 7.40 11.52 -35.71
N GLY A 594 6.26 12.01 -35.19
CA GLY A 594 5.10 12.42 -36.01
C GLY A 594 4.99 13.93 -36.22
N PHE A 595 4.68 14.35 -37.46
CA PHE A 595 4.54 15.75 -37.83
C PHE A 595 3.10 16.25 -37.66
N MET A 596 2.17 15.65 -38.41
CA MET A 596 0.72 15.86 -38.30
C MET A 596 0.03 14.50 -38.49
N GLY A 597 -0.98 14.21 -37.67
CA GLY A 597 -1.68 12.93 -37.69
C GLY A 597 -3.09 12.96 -37.13
N VAL A 598 -3.78 11.84 -37.25
CA VAL A 598 -5.09 11.57 -36.66
C VAL A 598 -4.96 10.44 -35.66
N GLN A 599 -5.34 10.71 -34.41
CA GLN A 599 -5.44 9.73 -33.33
C GLN A 599 -6.89 9.26 -33.22
N GLY A 600 -7.12 7.95 -33.23
CA GLY A 600 -8.40 7.33 -32.93
C GLY A 600 -8.40 6.60 -31.58
N PRO A 601 -9.37 5.71 -31.34
CA PRO A 601 -9.47 4.95 -30.09
C PRO A 601 -8.27 4.01 -29.86
N GLY A 602 -7.76 3.96 -28.63
CA GLY A 602 -6.69 3.04 -28.26
C GLY A 602 -5.38 3.38 -28.98
N ASP A 603 -4.76 2.37 -29.61
CA ASP A 603 -3.52 2.51 -30.38
C ASP A 603 -3.75 2.85 -31.86
N PHE A 604 -4.98 3.11 -32.31
CA PHE A 604 -5.32 3.37 -33.70
C PHE A 604 -4.94 4.78 -34.14
N PHE A 605 -4.08 4.92 -35.15
CA PHE A 605 -3.67 6.22 -35.70
C PHE A 605 -3.25 6.13 -37.17
N ASP A 606 -3.24 7.28 -37.86
CA ASP A 606 -2.52 7.49 -39.12
C ASP A 606 -1.81 8.87 -39.05
N THR A 607 -0.48 8.87 -39.19
CA THR A 607 0.37 10.07 -38.98
C THR A 607 1.45 10.19 -40.06
N ILE A 608 1.83 11.42 -40.43
CA ILE A 608 3.02 11.67 -41.24
C ILE A 608 4.26 11.51 -40.36
N VAL A 609 5.05 10.45 -40.59
CA VAL A 609 6.17 10.05 -39.71
C VAL A 609 7.51 10.13 -40.44
N LEU A 610 8.55 10.62 -39.74
CA LEU A 610 9.93 10.66 -40.24
C LEU A 610 10.77 9.52 -39.65
N GLY A 611 11.61 8.90 -40.49
CA GLY A 611 12.73 8.06 -40.05
C GLY A 611 12.36 6.67 -39.54
N GLU A 612 11.08 6.30 -39.50
CA GLU A 612 10.61 5.09 -38.81
C GLU A 612 10.98 3.77 -39.51
N ARG A 613 11.02 3.74 -40.86
CA ARG A 613 11.37 2.54 -41.65
C ARG A 613 12.65 2.72 -42.45
N LYS A 614 12.80 3.89 -43.07
CA LYS A 614 14.00 4.34 -43.75
C LYS A 614 14.44 5.64 -43.12
N ARG A 615 15.71 5.72 -42.72
CA ARG A 615 16.30 6.90 -42.09
C ARG A 615 16.04 8.14 -42.96
N ARG A 616 15.59 9.23 -42.33
CA ARG A 616 15.27 10.51 -42.98
C ARG A 616 14.17 10.47 -44.06
N HIS A 617 13.43 9.37 -44.20
CA HIS A 617 12.31 9.29 -45.15
C HIS A 617 10.97 9.50 -44.44
N TRP A 618 10.04 10.16 -45.13
CA TRP A 618 8.65 10.27 -44.72
C TRP A 618 7.81 9.05 -45.10
N ILE A 619 6.92 8.63 -44.21
CA ILE A 619 5.93 7.58 -44.43
C ILE A 619 4.57 7.96 -43.83
N SER A 620 3.52 7.26 -44.24
CA SER A 620 2.24 7.25 -43.50
C SER A 620 2.32 6.17 -42.41
N GLY A 621 2.68 6.56 -41.20
CA GLY A 621 2.75 5.69 -40.03
C GLY A 621 1.36 5.26 -39.56
N SER A 622 1.24 4.01 -39.13
CA SER A 622 0.00 3.40 -38.62
C SER A 622 0.30 2.37 -37.54
N ASN A 623 -0.71 2.01 -36.77
CA ASN A 623 -0.59 1.04 -35.68
C ASN A 623 -0.02 -0.30 -36.18
N ARG A 624 1.13 -0.72 -35.60
CA ARG A 624 1.88 -1.95 -35.98
C ARG A 624 2.21 -2.04 -37.47
N PHE A 625 2.36 -0.90 -38.15
CA PHE A 625 2.55 -0.82 -39.60
C PHE A 625 1.44 -1.44 -40.44
N ALA A 626 0.24 -1.66 -39.88
CA ALA A 626 -0.85 -2.38 -40.53
C ALA A 626 -1.24 -1.78 -41.90
N ARG A 627 -1.06 -0.47 -42.09
CA ARG A 627 -1.32 0.24 -43.34
C ARG A 627 -0.10 0.97 -43.91
N THR A 628 1.08 0.76 -43.33
CA THR A 628 2.27 1.53 -43.66
C THR A 628 3.13 0.82 -44.70
N LYS A 629 3.44 1.52 -45.79
CA LYS A 629 4.43 1.11 -46.80
C LYS A 629 5.37 2.28 -47.10
N ASP A 630 6.56 1.95 -47.61
CA ASP A 630 7.47 2.96 -48.12
C ASP A 630 6.94 3.47 -49.47
N PHE A 631 7.02 4.77 -49.73
CA PHE A 631 6.76 5.32 -51.06
C PHE A 631 7.92 4.92 -51.99
N PRO A 632 7.69 4.16 -53.08
CA PRO A 632 8.75 3.87 -54.03
C PRO A 632 9.30 5.17 -54.60
N GLU A 633 10.62 5.23 -54.82
CA GLU A 633 11.32 6.43 -55.32
C GLU A 633 11.30 7.63 -54.36
N SER A 634 10.91 7.43 -53.09
CA SER A 634 11.05 8.45 -52.04
C SER A 634 12.50 8.88 -51.82
N THR A 635 12.71 10.15 -51.51
CA THR A 635 14.05 10.72 -51.23
C THR A 635 14.23 11.10 -49.75
N PRO A 636 15.44 11.00 -49.18
CA PRO A 636 15.69 11.39 -47.79
C PRO A 636 15.70 12.90 -47.62
N GLU A 637 15.33 13.37 -46.42
CA GLU A 637 15.62 14.73 -45.98
C GLU A 637 17.13 14.92 -45.75
N MET A 638 17.67 16.00 -46.31
CA MET A 638 19.13 16.21 -46.35
C MET A 638 19.63 17.28 -45.38
N LYS A 639 18.77 18.23 -45.01
CA LYS A 639 19.14 19.37 -44.16
C LYS A 639 18.07 19.59 -43.08
N PRO A 640 18.45 19.73 -41.79
CA PRO A 640 17.52 20.20 -40.76
C PRO A 640 17.13 21.65 -41.05
N ASP A 641 16.06 22.11 -40.38
CA ASP A 641 15.60 23.50 -40.42
C ASP A 641 15.18 24.02 -41.81
N GLN A 642 15.06 23.14 -42.79
CA GLN A 642 14.53 23.49 -44.10
C GLN A 642 13.01 23.64 -44.02
N LYS A 643 12.49 24.75 -44.56
CA LYS A 643 11.05 24.92 -44.75
C LYS A 643 10.52 23.85 -45.71
N ILE A 644 9.58 23.06 -45.23
CA ILE A 644 8.93 22.00 -45.99
C ILE A 644 7.40 22.18 -45.95
N HIS A 645 6.77 21.74 -47.04
CA HIS A 645 5.33 21.52 -47.15
C HIS A 645 5.10 20.05 -47.40
N LEU A 646 4.27 19.42 -46.57
CA LEU A 646 3.84 18.04 -46.75
C LEU A 646 2.33 17.97 -46.83
N ALA A 647 1.83 17.25 -47.83
CA ALA A 647 0.41 16.92 -47.95
C ALA A 647 0.26 15.40 -48.13
N MET A 648 -0.37 14.74 -47.16
CA MET A 648 -0.67 13.32 -47.19
C MET A 648 -2.14 13.12 -47.54
N VAL A 649 -2.40 12.52 -48.70
CA VAL A 649 -3.73 12.32 -49.27
C VAL A 649 -4.13 10.86 -49.12
N TYR A 650 -5.31 10.63 -48.54
CA TYR A 650 -5.93 9.31 -48.38
C TYR A 650 -7.23 9.26 -49.19
N ASP A 651 -7.20 8.55 -50.31
CA ASP A 651 -8.32 8.44 -51.25
C ASP A 651 -9.26 7.28 -50.89
N THR A 652 -10.52 7.42 -51.26
CA THR A 652 -11.60 6.44 -51.15
C THR A 652 -11.26 5.07 -51.74
N ASN A 653 -10.42 5.02 -52.77
CA ASN A 653 -9.92 3.79 -53.40
C ASN A 653 -8.77 3.09 -52.63
N GLY A 654 -8.39 3.62 -51.47
CA GLY A 654 -7.30 3.09 -50.63
C GLY A 654 -5.90 3.53 -51.06
N SER A 655 -5.78 4.44 -52.04
CA SER A 655 -4.51 5.04 -52.42
C SER A 655 -4.03 6.04 -51.36
N VAL A 656 -2.75 5.95 -51.01
CA VAL A 656 -2.04 6.90 -50.16
C VAL A 656 -0.97 7.57 -51.00
N THR A 657 -1.02 8.90 -51.05
CA THR A 657 -0.07 9.72 -51.80
C THR A 657 0.51 10.79 -50.89
N LEU A 658 1.84 10.91 -50.85
CA LEU A 658 2.52 12.00 -50.17
C LEU A 658 3.06 12.98 -51.21
N TYR A 659 2.83 14.26 -50.97
CA TYR A 659 3.43 15.35 -51.72
C TYR A 659 4.41 16.11 -50.81
N ARG A 660 5.53 16.52 -51.40
CA ARG A 660 6.52 17.38 -50.79
C ARG A 660 6.70 18.63 -51.65
N ASN A 661 6.48 19.80 -51.06
CA ASN A 661 6.55 21.10 -51.74
C ASN A 661 5.70 21.15 -53.02
N GLY A 662 4.48 20.63 -52.95
CA GLY A 662 3.55 20.58 -54.09
C GLY A 662 3.80 19.50 -55.14
N MET A 663 4.92 18.77 -55.05
CA MET A 663 5.28 17.70 -55.99
C MET A 663 5.12 16.31 -55.35
N PRO A 664 4.79 15.25 -56.11
CA PRO A 664 4.78 13.89 -55.57
C PRO A 664 6.13 13.54 -54.93
N TYR A 665 6.10 13.07 -53.68
CA TYR A 665 7.31 12.68 -52.92
C TYR A 665 7.88 11.33 -53.38
N GLY A 666 7.02 10.47 -53.92
CA GLY A 666 7.33 9.17 -54.50
C GLY A 666 6.07 8.59 -55.15
N LYS A 667 6.15 7.35 -55.65
CA LYS A 667 4.98 6.67 -56.21
C LYS A 667 3.96 6.37 -55.10
N PRO A 668 2.65 6.53 -55.36
CA PRO A 668 1.62 6.18 -54.39
C PRO A 668 1.57 4.66 -54.18
N TYR A 669 1.03 4.24 -53.05
CA TYR A 669 0.73 2.83 -52.78
C TYR A 669 -0.70 2.66 -52.31
N ARG A 670 -1.22 1.42 -52.39
CA ARG A 670 -2.56 1.08 -51.91
C ARG A 670 -2.53 0.30 -50.60
N THR A 671 -3.51 0.60 -49.75
CA THR A 671 -3.76 -0.02 -48.44
C THR A 671 -5.25 0.03 -48.07
N SER A 672 -5.65 -0.59 -46.96
CA SER A 672 -7.01 -0.49 -46.46
C SER A 672 -7.32 0.91 -45.94
N LEU A 673 -8.49 1.44 -46.27
CA LEU A 673 -8.90 2.80 -45.87
C LEU A 673 -9.40 2.80 -44.41
N ALA A 674 -8.73 3.58 -43.56
CA ALA A 674 -9.11 3.79 -42.17
C ALA A 674 -10.32 4.73 -42.02
N THR A 675 -11.23 4.43 -41.10
CA THR A 675 -12.32 5.33 -40.68
C THR A 675 -12.09 5.74 -39.23
N PHE A 676 -12.02 7.05 -38.99
CA PHE A 676 -11.83 7.65 -37.67
C PHE A 676 -13.19 8.13 -37.13
N PRO A 677 -13.72 7.50 -36.08
CA PRO A 677 -15.07 7.77 -35.59
C PRO A 677 -15.20 9.14 -34.92
N LYS A 678 -16.33 9.81 -35.16
CA LYS A 678 -16.79 11.00 -34.45
C LYS A 678 -16.71 10.82 -32.94
N GLY A 679 -16.32 11.87 -32.21
CA GLY A 679 -16.29 11.91 -30.75
C GLY A 679 -15.19 11.08 -30.09
N ARG A 680 -14.48 10.26 -30.87
CA ARG A 680 -13.39 9.39 -30.38
C ARG A 680 -12.09 9.53 -31.16
N SER A 681 -11.99 10.54 -32.01
CA SER A 681 -10.79 10.82 -32.82
C SER A 681 -10.38 12.28 -32.69
N SER A 682 -9.09 12.58 -32.77
CA SER A 682 -8.55 13.94 -32.67
C SER A 682 -7.35 14.14 -33.59
N ILE A 683 -7.06 15.38 -33.97
CA ILE A 683 -5.85 15.75 -34.71
C ILE A 683 -4.71 15.99 -33.74
N ILE A 684 -3.52 15.48 -34.09
CA ILE A 684 -2.30 15.61 -33.30
C ILE A 684 -1.14 16.19 -34.12
N PHE A 685 -0.26 16.94 -33.46
CA PHE A 685 0.94 17.52 -34.06
C PHE A 685 2.16 17.33 -33.16
N GLY A 686 3.34 17.06 -33.73
CA GLY A 686 4.60 16.91 -32.99
C GLY A 686 4.76 15.58 -32.25
N VAL A 687 3.82 14.63 -32.42
CA VAL A 687 3.89 13.28 -31.85
C VAL A 687 3.34 12.25 -32.83
N ARG A 688 3.92 11.04 -32.85
CA ARG A 688 3.52 9.92 -33.71
C ARG A 688 2.12 9.39 -33.39
N HIS A 689 1.86 9.09 -32.12
CA HIS A 689 0.58 8.62 -31.60
C HIS A 689 0.54 8.77 -30.07
N LEU A 690 -0.64 8.66 -29.48
CA LEU A 690 -0.86 8.64 -28.04
C LEU A 690 -0.87 7.21 -27.49
N PRO A 691 -0.59 6.99 -26.18
CA PRO A 691 -0.08 7.98 -25.22
C PRO A 691 1.32 8.48 -25.60
N ALA A 692 1.60 9.75 -25.30
CA ALA A 692 2.87 10.38 -25.63
C ALA A 692 4.01 9.85 -24.73
N GLY A 693 5.24 9.80 -25.25
CA GLY A 693 6.42 9.30 -24.54
C GLY A 693 7.35 8.46 -25.42
N GLY A 694 8.60 8.25 -24.99
CA GLY A 694 9.65 7.59 -25.78
C GLY A 694 10.03 8.39 -27.04
N GLY A 695 10.63 7.72 -28.03
CA GLY A 695 11.02 8.32 -29.32
C GLY A 695 9.88 8.68 -30.28
N ARG A 696 8.69 9.02 -29.74
CA ARG A 696 7.48 9.33 -30.53
C ARG A 696 7.33 10.82 -30.87
N TYR A 697 8.05 11.69 -30.16
CA TYR A 697 8.04 13.13 -30.42
C TYR A 697 8.81 13.45 -31.70
N LEU A 698 8.44 14.56 -32.34
CA LEU A 698 9.18 15.14 -33.44
C LEU A 698 9.49 16.60 -33.11
N ASP A 699 10.76 16.94 -32.95
CA ASP A 699 11.17 18.32 -32.71
C ASP A 699 10.97 19.16 -33.99
N VAL A 700 9.96 20.04 -33.98
CA VAL A 700 9.51 20.79 -35.16
C VAL A 700 9.07 22.22 -34.85
N SER A 701 9.13 23.07 -35.87
CA SER A 701 8.44 24.35 -35.92
C SER A 701 7.33 24.29 -36.95
N LEU A 702 6.08 24.52 -36.57
CA LEU A 702 4.94 24.51 -37.48
C LEU A 702 4.57 25.94 -37.85
N ALA A 703 4.49 26.23 -39.16
CA ALA A 703 4.07 27.52 -39.67
C ALA A 703 2.56 27.52 -40.00
N ARG A 704 2.05 26.44 -40.60
CA ARG A 704 0.63 26.31 -40.96
C ARG A 704 0.20 24.86 -40.99
N ALA A 705 -1.09 24.59 -40.79
CA ALA A 705 -1.68 23.28 -41.05
C ALA A 705 -3.13 23.38 -41.53
N ARG A 706 -3.56 22.40 -42.32
CA ARG A 706 -4.93 22.25 -42.83
C ARG A 706 -5.38 20.80 -42.74
N LEU A 707 -6.63 20.61 -42.38
CA LEU A 707 -7.33 19.34 -42.48
C LEU A 707 -8.41 19.46 -43.56
N TYR A 708 -8.47 18.46 -44.44
CA TYR A 708 -9.56 18.30 -45.41
C TYR A 708 -10.26 16.96 -45.15
N SER A 709 -11.58 16.93 -45.20
CA SER A 709 -12.40 15.71 -45.13
C SER A 709 -12.61 15.07 -46.51
N ARG A 710 -11.68 15.30 -47.43
CA ARG A 710 -11.66 14.78 -48.81
C ARG A 710 -10.23 14.56 -49.28
N ALA A 711 -10.06 13.77 -50.33
CA ALA A 711 -8.79 13.70 -51.05
C ALA A 711 -8.59 14.95 -51.93
N LEU A 712 -7.45 15.64 -51.79
CA LEU A 712 -7.06 16.72 -52.70
C LEU A 712 -6.43 16.14 -53.98
N SER A 713 -6.68 16.78 -55.12
CA SER A 713 -6.02 16.44 -56.38
C SER A 713 -4.57 16.95 -56.41
N ALA A 714 -3.75 16.41 -57.32
CA ALA A 714 -2.36 16.88 -57.49
C ALA A 714 -2.28 18.38 -57.84
N GLU A 715 -3.22 18.89 -58.64
CA GLU A 715 -3.29 20.32 -58.98
C GLU A 715 -3.66 21.17 -57.77
N GLU A 716 -4.57 20.69 -56.93
CA GLU A 716 -4.99 21.36 -55.70
C GLU A 716 -3.84 21.44 -54.67
N VAL A 717 -3.10 20.34 -54.50
CA VAL A 717 -1.93 20.30 -53.62
C VAL A 717 -0.80 21.21 -54.13
N ALA A 718 -0.55 21.21 -55.44
CA ALA A 718 0.45 22.11 -56.05
C ALA A 718 0.04 23.59 -55.91
N GLY A 719 -1.25 23.90 -56.10
CA GLY A 719 -1.80 25.24 -55.92
C GLY A 719 -1.73 25.73 -54.47
N SER A 720 -1.98 24.84 -53.51
CA SER A 720 -1.83 25.11 -52.07
C SER A 720 -0.38 25.42 -51.71
N ALA A 721 0.56 24.61 -52.20
CA ALA A 721 2.00 24.77 -51.96
C ALA A 721 2.54 26.11 -52.49
N GLY A 722 2.03 26.57 -53.64
CA GLY A 722 2.42 27.83 -54.30
C GLY A 722 1.78 29.10 -53.73
N GLY A 723 0.96 29.01 -52.68
CA GLY A 723 0.31 30.17 -52.05
C GLY A 723 -0.89 30.75 -52.82
N LEU A 724 -1.47 29.98 -53.74
CA LEU A 724 -2.61 30.39 -54.57
C LEU A 724 -3.98 30.14 -53.89
N TYR A 725 -4.11 30.47 -52.59
CA TYR A 725 -5.36 30.37 -51.81
C TYR A 725 -5.61 31.65 -51.01
N VAL A 726 -6.87 32.05 -50.81
CA VAL A 726 -7.22 33.29 -50.07
C VAL A 726 -7.26 33.03 -48.57
N THR A 727 -6.47 33.77 -47.80
CA THR A 727 -6.39 33.62 -46.34
C THR A 727 -7.49 34.40 -45.61
N GLU A 728 -7.84 33.98 -44.39
CA GLU A 728 -8.74 34.72 -43.48
C GLU A 728 -8.27 36.16 -43.21
N SER A 729 -6.95 36.38 -43.06
CA SER A 729 -6.37 37.72 -42.87
C SER A 729 -6.59 38.63 -44.08
N GLU A 730 -6.50 38.07 -45.29
CA GLU A 730 -6.77 38.80 -46.53
C GLU A 730 -8.25 39.13 -46.69
N VAL A 731 -9.14 38.20 -46.33
CA VAL A 731 -10.57 38.46 -46.26
C VAL A 731 -10.84 39.56 -45.24
N ALA A 732 -10.28 39.48 -44.03
CA ALA A 732 -10.46 40.48 -42.97
C ALA A 732 -10.01 41.89 -43.38
N LYS A 733 -8.86 42.00 -44.07
CA LYS A 733 -8.35 43.27 -44.61
C LYS A 733 -9.19 43.83 -45.76
N ALA A 734 -9.84 42.95 -46.54
CA ALA A 734 -10.65 43.34 -47.69
C ALA A 734 -12.12 43.66 -47.35
N LEU A 735 -12.56 43.44 -46.10
CA LEU A 735 -13.88 43.81 -45.62
C LEU A 735 -13.96 45.31 -45.33
N THR A 736 -15.09 45.92 -45.72
CA THR A 736 -15.45 47.28 -45.28
C THR A 736 -15.66 47.33 -43.77
N PRO A 737 -15.59 48.52 -43.12
CA PRO A 737 -15.87 48.65 -41.69
C PRO A 737 -17.20 48.01 -41.27
N ALA A 738 -18.28 48.29 -41.99
CA ALA A 738 -19.60 47.70 -41.73
C ALA A 738 -19.63 46.16 -41.86
N GLN A 739 -18.92 45.60 -42.85
CA GLN A 739 -18.82 44.15 -43.00
C GLN A 739 -17.95 43.51 -41.90
N ARG A 740 -16.92 44.21 -41.40
CA ARG A 740 -16.10 43.75 -40.26
C ARG A 740 -16.93 43.69 -38.98
N ASP A 741 -17.73 44.72 -38.72
CA ASP A 741 -18.59 44.77 -37.54
C ASP A 741 -19.69 43.69 -37.59
N ARG A 742 -20.30 43.48 -38.77
CA ARG A 742 -21.29 42.41 -38.95
C ARG A 742 -20.65 41.02 -38.82
N ARG A 743 -19.46 40.81 -39.39
CA ARG A 743 -18.70 39.56 -39.22
C ARG A 743 -18.40 39.29 -37.75
N SER A 744 -17.87 40.29 -37.03
CA SER A 744 -17.54 40.14 -35.60
C SER A 744 -18.79 39.81 -34.77
N THR A 745 -19.90 40.46 -35.07
CA THR A 745 -21.19 40.19 -34.41
C THR A 745 -21.67 38.76 -34.68
N LEU A 746 -21.69 38.33 -35.94
CA LEU A 746 -22.12 36.98 -36.33
C LEU A 746 -21.24 35.90 -35.70
N VAL A 747 -19.92 36.10 -35.69
CA VAL A 747 -18.97 35.17 -35.06
C VAL A 747 -19.25 35.05 -33.57
N ARG A 748 -19.41 36.17 -32.85
CA ARG A 748 -19.74 36.17 -31.42
C ARG A 748 -21.07 35.47 -31.13
N GLU A 749 -22.09 35.72 -31.95
CA GLU A 749 -23.40 35.08 -31.76
C GLU A 749 -23.36 33.57 -32.04
N ILE A 750 -22.60 33.14 -33.06
CA ILE A 750 -22.37 31.72 -33.34
C ILE A 750 -21.64 31.05 -32.17
N GLU A 751 -20.59 31.67 -31.64
CA GLU A 751 -19.85 31.16 -30.48
C GLU A 751 -20.75 31.08 -29.24
N GLN A 752 -21.55 32.10 -28.95
CA GLN A 752 -22.50 32.08 -27.83
C GLN A 752 -23.55 30.98 -27.99
N ALA A 753 -24.09 30.80 -29.20
CA ALA A 753 -25.08 29.76 -29.48
C ALA A 753 -24.46 28.35 -29.39
N ARG A 754 -23.22 28.15 -29.86
CA ARG A 754 -22.47 26.89 -29.71
C ARG A 754 -22.18 26.57 -28.25
N ASN A 755 -21.67 27.54 -27.49
CA ASN A 755 -21.45 27.38 -26.04
C ASN A 755 -22.76 27.02 -25.31
N SER A 756 -23.87 27.67 -25.69
CA SER A 756 -25.18 27.35 -25.12
C SER A 756 -25.66 25.95 -25.51
N PHE A 757 -25.38 25.51 -26.74
CA PHE A 757 -25.72 24.18 -27.23
C PHE A 757 -24.94 23.08 -26.50
N ASP A 758 -23.64 23.29 -26.31
CA ASP A 758 -22.75 22.37 -25.61
C ASP A 758 -23.08 22.27 -24.11
N ASN A 759 -23.62 23.35 -23.53
CA ASN A 759 -24.06 23.39 -22.14
C ASN A 759 -25.48 22.84 -21.90
N VAL A 760 -26.20 22.38 -22.94
CA VAL A 760 -27.49 21.72 -22.73
C VAL A 760 -27.25 20.34 -22.09
N PRO A 761 -27.75 20.08 -20.86
CA PRO A 761 -27.47 18.84 -20.15
C PRO A 761 -27.83 17.60 -20.97
N ALA A 762 -26.96 16.57 -20.93
CA ALA A 762 -27.21 15.28 -21.58
C ALA A 762 -28.56 14.70 -21.15
N ASN A 763 -29.21 13.96 -22.05
CA ASN A 763 -30.42 13.23 -21.68
C ASN A 763 -30.03 12.14 -20.67
N THR A 764 -30.84 11.98 -19.64
CA THR A 764 -30.67 10.91 -18.66
C THR A 764 -31.47 9.72 -19.17
N ASP A 765 -30.80 8.57 -19.38
CA ASP A 765 -31.44 7.30 -19.77
C ASP A 765 -32.02 6.56 -18.57
#